data_AF-A0AAU3KAV4-F1
#
_entry.id   AF-A0AAU3KAV4-F1
#
_cell.length_a   1.000
_cell.length_b   1.000
_cell.length_c   1.000
_cell.angle_alpha   90.00
_cell.angle_beta   90.00
_cell.angle_gamma   90.00
#
_symmetry.space_group_name_H-M   'P 1'
#
loop_
_entity.id
_entity.type
_entity.pdbx_description
1 polymer ?
#
loop_
_entity_poly.entity_id
_entity_poly.type
_entity_poly.pdbx_seq_one_letter_code
_entity_poly.pdbx_strand_id
1 'polypeptide(L)'
;MDITRRQLGRLAAVGTGALLLPGLLPPGRAEAAALSAGKWGDQGDGTYVNPVLPGDFSDWDCIRVGDDYYGITSTFGYSPGVAVLHSKDLVNWRTLGGAVGDLTQIGPLLNWDRMNRYGRGVWAGAIRFHAGRYWVYFNTPDEGFFMTSAPSLAGPWDPLTAVWRTSGWDDPCPFWDDDGQGYLVATHYSDSYKINLFQLSADGRSLLGTPTVIHQSPGSEANKLYKINGLYYHLYSEVRSEGRVLMMNRGSSLLGPFETRQLEHVNTAVDREPNQGGLVQTPDGTWYFVTHHGHGDWEGRPLSLLPVTWVDGWPILGQVGADGTGTMVWTGRVPTGGTPGLPVDALPAVVTSDLFTGTGLKPQWEWYYQARAGYWSLTERPGHLRLKAFAPLAGDNLTKVGNTLTQRALRTAGGGTVTVRMELAGLADGQHAGLCHYAATYAGLGVRRTGTTTTIAHNAGGTLTDGPAVMQNAVWLRTTWDVNGVSRFSYSLDGSAFTPFGSTYQLTWGGYRGDRIGLYTYNPNNTGYVDVDSVQYTIAPTRAYKCVSVRSGKLIEVSGASSADGAAVSQVTDNGNPNQQWAFQSTGDGYHTVMCVNSSKVLDVAGSSTADGARIVQSTADGRTSQQWQLRPLNGGAFALVNRNSGKVLDVSGGSTADGAALIQFTDRGSTNQQWTFSRLPG
;
A
#
# COMPACT_ATOMS: atom_id res chain seq x y z
N MET A 1 -17.96 -0.76 -31.28
CA MET A 1 -18.58 -1.89 -32.02
C MET A 1 -19.29 -2.74 -30.99
N ASP A 2 -20.61 -2.60 -30.94
CA ASP A 2 -21.53 -3.30 -30.04
C ASP A 2 -21.62 -4.79 -30.36
N ILE A 3 -21.61 -5.64 -29.33
CA ILE A 3 -22.22 -6.97 -29.40
C ILE A 3 -23.02 -7.23 -28.12
N THR A 4 -24.34 -7.23 -28.29
CA THR A 4 -25.35 -7.62 -27.30
C THR A 4 -25.77 -9.09 -27.45
N ARG A 5 -26.00 -9.73 -26.31
CA ARG A 5 -27.01 -10.78 -25.99
C ARG A 5 -26.99 -12.14 -26.70
N ARG A 6 -26.96 -13.19 -25.85
CA ARG A 6 -27.83 -14.41 -25.73
C ARG A 6 -26.94 -15.52 -25.14
N GLN A 7 -27.33 -16.42 -24.26
CA GLN A 7 -28.59 -17.02 -23.82
C GLN A 7 -28.24 -17.82 -22.56
N LEU A 8 -29.18 -18.11 -21.65
CA LEU A 8 -29.32 -19.44 -21.02
C LEU A 8 -30.59 -19.47 -20.16
N GLY A 9 -31.48 -20.39 -20.50
CA GLY A 9 -32.64 -20.76 -19.72
C GLY A 9 -32.53 -22.21 -19.27
N ARG A 10 -32.82 -22.42 -17.98
CA ARG A 10 -33.34 -23.62 -17.29
C ARG A 10 -32.57 -24.94 -17.46
N LEU A 11 -32.20 -25.53 -16.32
CA LEU A 11 -32.74 -26.84 -15.92
C LEU A 11 -32.60 -27.05 -14.40
N ALA A 12 -33.68 -27.51 -13.77
CA ALA A 12 -33.74 -27.92 -12.38
C ALA A 12 -34.10 -29.42 -12.30
N ALA A 13 -33.23 -30.15 -11.61
CA ALA A 13 -33.48 -31.18 -10.60
C ALA A 13 -34.04 -32.60 -10.92
N VAL A 14 -33.43 -33.54 -10.17
CA VAL A 14 -33.85 -34.89 -9.71
C VAL A 14 -33.81 -36.01 -10.76
N GLY A 15 -33.18 -37.17 -10.55
CA GLY A 15 -32.43 -37.76 -9.43
C GLY A 15 -32.24 -39.27 -9.71
N THR A 16 -31.35 -39.96 -9.00
CA THR A 16 -31.46 -41.37 -8.54
C THR A 16 -30.16 -41.80 -7.88
N GLY A 17 -30.29 -42.50 -6.75
CA GLY A 17 -29.17 -42.90 -5.89
C GLY A 17 -28.51 -44.21 -6.30
N ALA A 18 -27.30 -44.41 -5.77
CA ALA A 18 -26.67 -45.72 -5.62
C ALA A 18 -25.84 -45.72 -4.33
N LEU A 19 -26.15 -46.66 -3.43
CA LEU A 19 -25.33 -47.00 -2.27
C LEU A 19 -24.04 -47.71 -2.74
N LEU A 20 -22.88 -47.30 -2.23
CA LEU A 20 -21.65 -48.10 -2.24
C LEU A 20 -20.97 -48.03 -0.86
N LEU A 21 -20.52 -49.21 -0.41
CA LEU A 21 -19.96 -49.58 0.90
C LEU A 21 -18.65 -48.87 1.28
N PRO A 22 -18.27 -48.84 2.58
CA PRO A 22 -17.12 -48.08 3.08
C PRO A 22 -15.80 -48.79 2.77
N GLY A 23 -15.09 -48.28 1.75
CA GLY A 23 -13.68 -48.60 1.49
C GLY A 23 -12.79 -47.49 2.07
N LEU A 24 -11.69 -47.89 2.72
CA LEU A 24 -10.70 -47.00 3.34
C LEU A 24 -10.28 -45.85 2.39
N LEU A 25 -10.62 -44.62 2.77
CA LEU A 25 -10.07 -43.41 2.16
C LEU A 25 -8.61 -43.23 2.63
N PRO A 26 -7.67 -42.90 1.73
CA PRO A 26 -6.34 -42.44 2.13
C PRO A 26 -6.47 -41.10 2.90
N PRO A 27 -5.50 -40.75 3.76
CA PRO A 27 -5.55 -39.53 4.55
C PRO A 27 -5.70 -38.30 3.64
N GLY A 28 -6.56 -37.39 4.10
CA GLY A 28 -7.25 -36.39 3.30
C GLY A 28 -6.35 -35.46 2.50
N ARG A 29 -6.86 -35.05 1.34
CA ARG A 29 -6.56 -33.73 0.80
C ARG A 29 -6.82 -32.74 1.92
N ALA A 30 -5.80 -32.02 2.37
CA ALA A 30 -6.01 -30.82 3.16
C ALA A 30 -7.03 -29.97 2.40
N GLU A 31 -8.17 -29.67 3.02
CA GLU A 31 -9.04 -28.61 2.52
C GLU A 31 -8.15 -27.39 2.32
N ALA A 32 -8.03 -26.92 1.08
CA ALA A 32 -7.39 -25.65 0.80
C ALA A 32 -8.13 -24.62 1.66
N ALA A 33 -7.46 -24.11 2.70
CA ALA A 33 -8.05 -23.14 3.60
C ALA A 33 -8.54 -21.97 2.74
N ALA A 34 -9.86 -21.75 2.73
CA ALA A 34 -10.45 -20.63 2.02
C ALA A 34 -9.93 -19.30 2.60
N LEU A 35 -9.90 -18.25 1.78
CA LEU A 35 -9.65 -16.88 2.21
C LEU A 35 -10.44 -16.57 3.49
N SER A 36 -9.75 -16.30 4.60
CA SER A 36 -10.39 -15.66 5.74
C SER A 36 -10.66 -14.21 5.38
N ALA A 37 -11.92 -13.87 5.12
CA ALA A 37 -12.32 -12.55 4.63
C ALA A 37 -11.70 -11.43 5.47
N GLY A 38 -10.74 -10.70 4.88
CA GLY A 38 -10.12 -9.51 5.46
C GLY A 38 -9.08 -9.71 6.58
N LYS A 39 -8.61 -10.94 6.88
CA LYS A 39 -7.34 -11.11 7.62
C LYS A 39 -6.16 -10.93 6.67
N TRP A 40 -5.07 -10.35 7.17
CA TRP A 40 -3.91 -9.99 6.35
C TRP A 40 -2.66 -9.70 7.20
N GLY A 41 -1.51 -9.73 6.53
CA GLY A 41 -0.22 -9.24 7.05
C GLY A 41 0.38 -10.07 8.17
N ASP A 42 1.35 -9.49 8.88
CA ASP A 42 1.98 -10.06 10.07
C ASP A 42 0.94 -10.28 11.18
N GLN A 43 0.99 -11.41 11.86
CA GLN A 43 0.08 -11.77 12.95
C GLN A 43 0.62 -11.40 14.34
N GLY A 44 1.89 -11.00 14.45
CA GLY A 44 2.55 -10.61 15.71
C GLY A 44 3.05 -11.79 16.54
N ASP A 45 2.91 -13.01 16.04
CA ASP A 45 3.35 -14.28 16.67
C ASP A 45 4.46 -14.98 15.86
N GLY A 46 5.07 -14.25 14.92
CA GLY A 46 6.06 -14.80 13.98
C GLY A 46 5.46 -15.47 12.74
N THR A 47 4.14 -15.40 12.56
CA THR A 47 3.45 -15.85 11.35
C THR A 47 2.83 -14.68 10.57
N TYR A 48 2.50 -14.91 9.30
CA TYR A 48 1.75 -13.97 8.47
C TYR A 48 0.57 -14.66 7.78
N VAL A 49 -0.39 -13.86 7.33
CA VAL A 49 -1.55 -14.27 6.52
C VAL A 49 -1.50 -13.52 5.20
N ASN A 50 -1.69 -14.23 4.09
CA ASN A 50 -1.86 -13.62 2.77
C ASN A 50 -3.30 -13.10 2.58
N PRO A 51 -3.47 -11.95 1.90
CA PRO A 51 -2.40 -11.11 1.35
C PRO A 51 -1.62 -10.37 2.45
N VAL A 52 -0.31 -10.17 2.24
CA VAL A 52 0.52 -9.36 3.14
C VAL A 52 0.21 -7.87 3.03
N LEU A 53 -0.27 -7.40 1.86
CA LEU A 53 -0.89 -6.09 1.69
C LEU A 53 -2.27 -6.24 1.01
N PRO A 54 -3.37 -5.88 1.68
CA PRO A 54 -4.73 -6.15 1.20
C PRO A 54 -5.30 -5.01 0.34
N GLY A 55 -4.53 -4.50 -0.62
CA GLY A 55 -4.93 -3.39 -1.49
C GLY A 55 -4.16 -3.39 -2.80
N ASP A 56 -4.32 -2.35 -3.61
CA ASP A 56 -3.80 -2.34 -4.98
C ASP A 56 -2.27 -2.13 -5.04
N PHE A 57 -1.53 -3.24 -5.12
CA PHE A 57 -0.08 -3.32 -5.27
C PHE A 57 0.29 -4.13 -6.51
N SER A 58 -0.29 -3.67 -7.62
CA SER A 58 -0.19 -4.20 -8.97
C SER A 58 1.25 -4.26 -9.54
N ASP A 59 1.48 -5.24 -10.40
CA ASP A 59 2.71 -5.52 -11.16
C ASP A 59 4.01 -5.47 -10.34
N TRP A 60 4.08 -6.30 -9.30
CA TRP A 60 5.17 -6.25 -8.35
C TRP A 60 6.50 -6.76 -8.95
N ASP A 61 7.60 -6.09 -8.59
CA ASP A 61 8.95 -6.63 -8.66
C ASP A 61 9.72 -6.25 -7.41
N CYS A 62 10.68 -7.08 -6.98
CA CYS A 62 11.49 -6.78 -5.80
C CYS A 62 12.92 -7.31 -5.88
N ILE A 63 13.78 -6.66 -5.08
CA ILE A 63 15.18 -7.04 -4.89
C ILE A 63 15.56 -6.95 -3.41
N ARG A 64 16.67 -7.60 -3.06
CA ARG A 64 17.36 -7.40 -1.78
C ARG A 64 18.70 -6.70 -2.00
N VAL A 65 19.03 -5.72 -1.16
CA VAL A 65 20.37 -5.12 -1.06
C VAL A 65 20.77 -5.09 0.41
N GLY A 66 21.78 -5.89 0.78
CA GLY A 66 22.10 -6.11 2.19
C GLY A 66 20.94 -6.78 2.94
N ASP A 67 20.49 -6.17 4.03
CA ASP A 67 19.38 -6.65 4.87
C ASP A 67 18.05 -5.93 4.57
N ASP A 68 17.99 -5.20 3.45
CA ASP A 68 16.82 -4.43 3.04
C ASP A 68 16.20 -5.02 1.78
N TYR A 69 14.88 -5.13 1.80
CA TYR A 69 14.06 -5.51 0.65
C TYR A 69 13.39 -4.28 0.08
N TYR A 70 13.34 -4.23 -1.24
CA TYR A 70 12.77 -3.11 -1.96
C TYR A 70 11.88 -3.62 -3.08
N GLY A 71 10.73 -2.98 -3.25
CA GLY A 71 9.75 -3.35 -4.25
C GLY A 71 9.27 -2.15 -5.04
N ILE A 72 8.75 -2.41 -6.24
CA ILE A 72 8.06 -1.41 -7.05
C ILE A 72 6.69 -1.92 -7.50
N THR A 73 5.75 -1.01 -7.73
CA THR A 73 4.43 -1.31 -8.29
C THR A 73 4.04 -0.34 -9.38
N SER A 74 3.21 -0.81 -10.32
CA SER A 74 2.51 0.05 -11.27
C SER A 74 1.69 1.13 -10.57
N THR A 75 1.61 2.30 -11.19
CA THR A 75 0.79 3.42 -10.73
C THR A 75 -0.16 3.91 -11.82
N PHE A 76 -0.08 3.38 -13.03
CA PHE A 76 -0.94 3.77 -14.15
C PHE A 76 -0.89 5.29 -14.39
N GLY A 77 -2.03 5.98 -14.20
CA GLY A 77 -2.13 7.43 -14.30
C GLY A 77 -1.82 8.18 -13.00
N TYR A 78 -1.37 7.54 -11.92
CA TYR A 78 -1.10 8.21 -10.65
C TYR A 78 0.31 8.81 -10.58
N SER A 79 0.43 9.98 -9.97
CA SER A 79 1.67 10.74 -9.77
C SER A 79 2.01 10.87 -8.27
N PRO A 80 3.23 10.58 -7.81
CA PRO A 80 4.39 10.17 -8.61
C PRO A 80 4.20 8.79 -9.25
N GLY A 81 4.83 8.59 -10.40
CA GLY A 81 4.81 7.33 -11.15
C GLY A 81 5.77 6.30 -10.56
N VAL A 82 5.42 5.03 -10.69
CA VAL A 82 6.15 3.87 -10.13
C VAL A 82 6.32 3.99 -8.61
N ALA A 83 5.39 3.42 -7.86
CA ALA A 83 5.46 3.44 -6.40
C ALA A 83 6.64 2.58 -5.93
N VAL A 84 7.39 3.08 -4.95
CA VAL A 84 8.58 2.43 -4.40
C VAL A 84 8.29 2.03 -2.96
N LEU A 85 8.61 0.80 -2.60
CA LEU A 85 8.36 0.24 -1.28
C LEU A 85 9.61 -0.35 -0.65
N HIS A 86 9.64 -0.40 0.68
CA HIS A 86 10.72 -0.97 1.48
C HIS A 86 10.19 -1.87 2.59
N SER A 87 10.88 -2.98 2.83
CA SER A 87 10.64 -3.90 3.94
C SER A 87 11.96 -4.44 4.51
N LYS A 88 11.90 -4.91 5.75
CA LYS A 88 12.98 -5.68 6.41
C LYS A 88 12.69 -7.17 6.50
N ASP A 89 11.49 -7.60 6.12
CA ASP A 89 11.01 -8.97 6.38
C ASP A 89 10.05 -9.50 5.30
N LEU A 90 9.88 -8.79 4.17
CA LEU A 90 8.98 -9.13 3.05
C LEU A 90 7.47 -9.18 3.38
N VAL A 91 7.09 -9.00 4.64
CA VAL A 91 5.68 -8.99 5.08
C VAL A 91 5.23 -7.55 5.33
N ASN A 92 6.09 -6.80 6.01
CA ASN A 92 5.82 -5.49 6.55
C ASN A 92 6.45 -4.44 5.64
N TRP A 93 5.63 -3.83 4.78
CA TRP A 93 6.08 -2.89 3.75
C TRP A 93 5.68 -1.45 4.05
N ARG A 94 6.51 -0.52 3.60
CA ARG A 94 6.22 0.91 3.56
C ARG A 94 6.45 1.55 2.21
N THR A 95 5.68 2.58 1.89
CA THR A 95 5.92 3.44 0.72
C THR A 95 7.07 4.42 0.97
N LEU A 96 7.90 4.62 -0.04
CA LEU A 96 8.95 5.63 -0.13
C LEU A 96 8.60 6.76 -1.11
N GLY A 97 7.43 6.71 -1.74
CA GLY A 97 6.97 7.65 -2.76
C GLY A 97 7.00 6.99 -4.13
N GLY A 98 7.42 7.73 -5.16
CA GLY A 98 7.56 7.17 -6.51
C GLY A 98 8.82 7.63 -7.23
N ALA A 99 9.24 6.83 -8.21
CA ALA A 99 10.46 7.07 -8.98
C ALA A 99 10.30 8.17 -10.05
N VAL A 100 9.07 8.46 -10.48
CA VAL A 100 8.77 9.45 -11.53
C VAL A 100 7.97 10.61 -10.96
N GLY A 101 8.65 11.69 -10.56
CA GLY A 101 8.01 12.86 -9.95
C GLY A 101 7.16 13.72 -10.89
N ASP A 102 7.33 13.57 -12.21
CA ASP A 102 6.58 14.31 -13.23
C ASP A 102 6.21 13.42 -14.41
N LEU A 103 4.92 13.06 -14.48
CA LEU A 103 4.41 12.18 -15.54
C LEU A 103 4.39 12.84 -16.92
N THR A 104 4.54 14.17 -17.03
CA THR A 104 4.58 14.83 -18.35
C THR A 104 5.85 14.48 -19.15
N GLN A 105 6.89 13.99 -18.48
CA GLN A 105 8.08 13.41 -19.12
C GLN A 105 7.74 12.11 -19.90
N ILE A 106 6.72 11.37 -19.45
CA ILE A 106 6.17 10.23 -20.19
C ILE A 106 5.33 10.73 -21.35
N GLY A 107 4.36 11.61 -21.10
CA GLY A 107 3.59 12.23 -22.19
C GLY A 107 2.50 13.19 -21.73
N PRO A 108 2.04 14.08 -22.62
CA PRO A 108 1.09 15.15 -22.28
C PRO A 108 -0.29 14.62 -21.87
N LEU A 109 -0.64 13.39 -22.25
CA LEU A 109 -1.94 12.78 -21.93
C LEU A 109 -2.04 12.31 -20.47
N LEU A 110 -0.91 12.34 -19.74
CA LEU A 110 -0.84 12.12 -18.30
C LEU A 110 -0.94 13.41 -17.47
N ASN A 111 -1.14 14.57 -18.11
CA ASN A 111 -1.28 15.86 -17.43
C ASN A 111 -2.71 16.12 -16.92
N TRP A 112 -2.87 16.96 -15.90
CA TRP A 112 -4.16 17.35 -15.31
C TRP A 112 -5.16 17.91 -16.33
N ASP A 113 -4.69 18.51 -17.41
CA ASP A 113 -5.51 19.17 -18.43
C ASP A 113 -5.88 18.26 -19.61
N ARG A 114 -5.51 16.97 -19.53
CA ARG A 114 -5.85 15.95 -20.55
C ARG A 114 -6.48 14.71 -19.94
N MET A 115 -5.88 14.18 -18.87
CA MET A 115 -6.35 12.99 -18.14
C MET A 115 -6.93 11.90 -19.06
N ASN A 116 -6.12 11.32 -19.96
CA ASN A 116 -6.61 10.42 -21.02
C ASN A 116 -5.79 9.11 -21.14
N ARG A 117 -5.41 8.56 -20.00
CA ARG A 117 -4.69 7.28 -19.86
C ARG A 117 -5.28 6.41 -18.74
N TYR A 118 -6.61 6.30 -18.71
CA TYR A 118 -7.29 5.45 -17.73
C TYR A 118 -6.95 3.98 -17.97
N GLY A 119 -6.48 3.28 -16.93
CA GLY A 119 -5.94 1.92 -17.03
C GLY A 119 -4.69 1.77 -17.91
N ARG A 120 -4.08 2.89 -18.29
CA ARG A 120 -2.85 3.00 -19.08
C ARG A 120 -1.83 3.83 -18.28
N GLY A 121 -0.80 4.36 -18.91
CA GLY A 121 0.28 5.06 -18.23
C GLY A 121 1.31 4.04 -17.70
N VAL A 122 1.79 4.22 -16.48
CA VAL A 122 2.84 3.39 -15.88
C VAL A 122 2.34 1.96 -15.64
N TRP A 123 2.72 1.04 -16.51
CA TRP A 123 2.52 -0.40 -16.37
C TRP A 123 3.74 -1.05 -15.70
N ALA A 124 3.76 -2.39 -15.68
CA ALA A 124 4.74 -3.18 -14.97
C ALA A 124 6.17 -2.74 -15.25
N GLY A 125 6.98 -2.81 -14.19
CA GLY A 125 8.40 -2.56 -14.28
C GLY A 125 9.22 -3.66 -13.66
N ALA A 126 10.51 -3.40 -13.62
CA ALA A 126 11.46 -4.16 -12.85
C ALA A 126 12.51 -3.23 -12.23
N ILE A 127 12.98 -3.62 -11.06
CA ILE A 127 14.00 -2.92 -10.28
C ILE A 127 15.25 -3.80 -10.17
N ARG A 128 16.43 -3.23 -10.39
CA ARG A 128 17.71 -3.94 -10.19
C ARG A 128 18.72 -3.04 -9.48
N PHE A 129 19.60 -3.63 -8.69
CA PHE A 129 20.75 -2.92 -8.13
C PHE A 129 21.99 -3.30 -8.93
N HIS A 130 22.60 -2.32 -9.58
CA HIS A 130 23.77 -2.52 -10.43
C HIS A 130 24.68 -1.28 -10.37
N ALA A 131 25.99 -1.52 -10.30
CA ALA A 131 27.01 -0.47 -10.23
C ALA A 131 26.74 0.59 -9.14
N GLY A 132 26.30 0.15 -7.94
CA GLY A 132 26.03 1.04 -6.81
C GLY A 132 24.76 1.88 -6.92
N ARG A 133 23.87 1.57 -7.87
CA ARG A 133 22.63 2.32 -8.12
C ARG A 133 21.43 1.39 -8.25
N TYR A 134 20.26 1.93 -7.93
CA TYR A 134 18.97 1.32 -8.20
C TYR A 134 18.50 1.77 -9.58
N TRP A 135 18.19 0.81 -10.45
CA TRP A 135 17.71 1.01 -11.80
C TRP A 135 16.28 0.53 -11.88
N VAL A 136 15.39 1.39 -12.39
CA VAL A 136 14.00 1.05 -12.61
C VAL A 136 13.67 1.23 -14.07
N TYR A 137 13.20 0.15 -14.70
CA TYR A 137 12.65 0.16 -16.05
C TYR A 137 11.17 -0.16 -15.94
N PHE A 138 10.37 0.54 -16.73
CA PHE A 138 8.94 0.29 -16.87
C PHE A 138 8.52 0.69 -18.27
N ASN A 139 7.30 0.32 -18.64
CA ASN A 139 6.71 0.75 -19.90
C ASN A 139 5.40 1.51 -19.66
N THR A 140 4.97 2.16 -20.72
CA THR A 140 3.55 2.40 -20.94
C THR A 140 3.12 1.68 -22.22
N PRO A 141 1.85 1.27 -22.34
CA PRO A 141 1.37 0.57 -23.53
C PRO A 141 1.40 1.44 -24.80
N ASP A 142 1.45 2.77 -24.64
CA ASP A 142 1.28 3.75 -25.73
C ASP A 142 2.54 4.59 -26.03
N GLU A 143 3.38 4.84 -25.02
CA GLU A 143 4.51 5.77 -25.13
C GLU A 143 5.88 5.06 -25.12
N GLY A 144 5.94 3.79 -24.72
CA GLY A 144 7.12 2.92 -24.89
C GLY A 144 7.85 2.62 -23.58
N PHE A 145 9.15 2.37 -23.68
CA PHE A 145 10.01 2.01 -22.55
C PHE A 145 10.68 3.23 -21.94
N PHE A 146 10.69 3.26 -20.61
CA PHE A 146 11.29 4.32 -19.82
C PHE A 146 12.19 3.73 -18.74
N MET A 147 13.19 4.51 -18.33
CA MET A 147 14.03 4.16 -17.21
C MET A 147 14.45 5.39 -16.40
N THR A 148 14.71 5.17 -15.11
CA THR A 148 15.40 6.11 -14.22
C THR A 148 16.31 5.33 -13.28
N SER A 149 17.26 6.02 -12.64
CA SER A 149 18.13 5.43 -11.63
C SER A 149 18.36 6.38 -10.46
N ALA A 150 18.75 5.82 -9.31
CA ALA A 150 19.07 6.60 -8.12
C ALA A 150 20.18 5.93 -7.30
N PRO A 151 20.99 6.70 -6.55
CA PRO A 151 21.92 6.13 -5.58
C PRO A 151 21.22 5.62 -4.31
N SER A 152 19.96 6.02 -4.07
CA SER A 152 19.12 5.63 -2.94
C SER A 152 17.67 5.55 -3.40
N LEU A 153 16.88 4.64 -2.83
CA LEU A 153 15.47 4.45 -3.22
C LEU A 153 14.52 5.54 -2.73
N ALA A 154 14.93 6.32 -1.74
CA ALA A 154 14.25 7.57 -1.39
C ALA A 154 14.55 8.70 -2.40
N GLY A 155 15.38 8.44 -3.40
CA GLY A 155 15.89 9.42 -4.34
C GLY A 155 17.12 10.19 -3.81
N PRO A 156 17.50 11.29 -4.49
CA PRO A 156 16.84 11.80 -5.69
C PRO A 156 16.99 10.83 -6.87
N TRP A 157 15.91 10.67 -7.63
CA TRP A 157 15.89 9.93 -8.89
C TRP A 157 16.41 10.81 -10.02
N ASP A 158 17.16 10.23 -10.95
CA ASP A 158 17.60 10.92 -12.15
C ASP A 158 16.40 11.31 -13.03
N PRO A 159 16.53 12.36 -13.88
CA PRO A 159 15.52 12.66 -14.89
C PRO A 159 15.15 11.44 -15.73
N LEU A 160 13.87 11.34 -16.10
CA LEU A 160 13.36 10.17 -16.80
C LEU A 160 13.99 10.05 -18.20
N THR A 161 14.49 8.87 -18.53
CA THR A 161 15.00 8.55 -19.87
C THR A 161 13.95 7.75 -20.63
N ALA A 162 13.57 8.22 -21.83
CA ALA A 162 12.82 7.41 -22.77
C ALA A 162 13.77 6.49 -23.53
N VAL A 163 13.82 5.22 -23.14
CA VAL A 163 14.72 4.20 -23.72
C VAL A 163 14.32 3.91 -25.17
N TRP A 164 13.02 3.77 -25.42
CA TRP A 164 12.47 3.59 -26.77
C TRP A 164 11.02 4.04 -26.82
N ARG A 165 10.69 4.99 -27.72
CA ARG A 165 9.32 5.46 -27.95
C ARG A 165 8.62 4.54 -28.95
N THR A 166 7.66 3.77 -28.46
CA THR A 166 6.91 2.76 -29.24
C THR A 166 5.58 2.44 -28.55
N SER A 167 4.73 1.61 -29.15
CA SER A 167 3.50 1.11 -28.53
C SER A 167 3.36 -0.40 -28.76
N GLY A 168 2.52 -1.06 -27.98
CA GLY A 168 2.28 -2.50 -28.16
C GLY A 168 3.20 -3.43 -27.37
N TRP A 169 3.96 -2.87 -26.43
CA TRP A 169 4.95 -3.58 -25.62
C TRP A 169 4.66 -3.47 -24.13
N ASP A 170 5.04 -4.49 -23.37
CA ASP A 170 4.85 -4.59 -21.94
C ASP A 170 5.99 -5.33 -21.21
N ASP A 171 5.99 -5.13 -19.90
CA ASP A 171 6.73 -5.86 -18.88
C ASP A 171 8.25 -5.95 -19.13
N PRO A 172 8.95 -4.80 -19.25
CA PRO A 172 10.39 -4.77 -19.40
C PRO A 172 11.12 -5.17 -18.10
N CYS A 173 12.14 -6.01 -18.22
CA CYS A 173 13.05 -6.35 -17.12
C CYS A 173 14.50 -6.19 -17.54
N PRO A 174 15.29 -5.31 -16.87
CA PRO A 174 16.71 -5.19 -17.13
C PRO A 174 17.47 -6.33 -16.44
N PHE A 175 18.60 -6.70 -17.02
CA PHE A 175 19.51 -7.69 -16.49
C PHE A 175 20.94 -7.31 -16.88
N TRP A 176 21.86 -7.34 -15.93
CA TRP A 176 23.29 -7.18 -16.21
C TRP A 176 23.97 -8.51 -15.92
N ASP A 177 24.70 -9.02 -16.91
CA ASP A 177 25.45 -10.25 -16.77
C ASP A 177 26.81 -10.03 -16.09
N ASP A 178 27.51 -11.11 -15.79
CA ASP A 178 28.80 -11.09 -15.07
C ASP A 178 29.91 -10.36 -15.84
N ASP A 179 29.80 -10.26 -17.17
CA ASP A 179 30.72 -9.51 -18.03
C ASP A 179 30.39 -8.01 -18.10
N GLY A 180 29.31 -7.57 -17.43
CA GLY A 180 28.81 -6.20 -17.41
C GLY A 180 27.91 -5.85 -18.58
N GLN A 181 27.66 -6.75 -19.55
CA GLN A 181 26.72 -6.51 -20.63
C GLN A 181 25.29 -6.44 -20.08
N GLY A 182 24.62 -5.33 -20.35
CA GLY A 182 23.21 -5.14 -20.02
C GLY A 182 22.28 -5.73 -21.09
N TYR A 183 21.14 -6.24 -20.66
CA TYR A 183 20.05 -6.74 -21.48
C TYR A 183 18.71 -6.23 -20.97
N LEU A 184 17.74 -6.15 -21.86
CA LEU A 184 16.34 -5.88 -21.51
C LEU A 184 15.48 -6.97 -22.14
N VAL A 185 14.74 -7.72 -21.33
CA VAL A 185 13.67 -8.59 -21.83
C VAL A 185 12.35 -7.83 -21.79
N ALA A 186 11.51 -7.99 -22.80
CA ALA A 186 10.16 -7.42 -22.82
C ALA A 186 9.23 -8.21 -23.75
N THR A 187 7.93 -8.10 -23.51
CA THR A 187 6.89 -8.74 -24.34
C THR A 187 6.38 -7.75 -25.39
N HIS A 188 6.20 -8.22 -26.63
CA HIS A 188 5.54 -7.51 -27.72
C HIS A 188 4.10 -8.02 -27.84
N TYR A 189 3.21 -7.59 -26.94
CA TYR A 189 1.83 -8.11 -26.90
C TYR A 189 1.06 -7.84 -28.20
N SER A 190 1.38 -6.77 -28.94
CA SER A 190 0.77 -6.50 -30.25
C SER A 190 1.27 -7.40 -31.38
N ASP A 191 2.38 -8.12 -31.18
CA ASP A 191 2.93 -9.11 -32.11
C ASP A 191 2.87 -10.51 -31.49
N SER A 192 1.64 -10.90 -31.15
CA SER A 192 1.32 -12.24 -30.64
C SER A 192 2.12 -12.65 -29.39
N TYR A 193 2.36 -11.70 -28.48
CA TYR A 193 3.05 -11.91 -27.20
C TYR A 193 4.47 -12.48 -27.34
N LYS A 194 5.20 -12.12 -28.39
CA LYS A 194 6.61 -12.53 -28.52
C LYS A 194 7.46 -11.88 -27.43
N ILE A 195 8.22 -12.70 -26.70
CA ILE A 195 9.18 -12.23 -25.70
C ILE A 195 10.52 -12.02 -26.39
N ASN A 196 11.00 -10.78 -26.33
CA ASN A 196 12.19 -10.31 -27.00
C ASN A 196 13.28 -9.98 -25.98
N LEU A 197 14.52 -10.33 -26.32
CA LEU A 197 15.72 -9.93 -25.61
C LEU A 197 16.47 -8.88 -26.44
N PHE A 198 16.70 -7.72 -25.84
CA PHE A 198 17.48 -6.61 -26.38
C PHE A 198 18.83 -6.53 -25.66
N GLN A 199 19.87 -6.09 -26.35
CA GLN A 199 21.09 -5.61 -25.71
C GLN A 199 20.91 -4.15 -25.28
N LEU A 200 21.45 -3.79 -24.12
CA LEU A 200 21.52 -2.41 -23.65
C LEU A 200 22.86 -1.77 -23.99
N SER A 201 22.87 -0.46 -24.18
CA SER A 201 24.09 0.36 -24.17
C SER A 201 24.84 0.21 -22.84
N ALA A 202 26.13 0.52 -22.85
CA ALA A 202 26.98 0.42 -21.65
C ALA A 202 26.48 1.31 -20.49
N ASP A 203 25.82 2.43 -20.78
CA ASP A 203 25.19 3.30 -19.78
C ASP A 203 23.75 2.88 -19.41
N GLY A 204 23.25 1.79 -20.00
CA GLY A 204 21.90 1.25 -19.82
C GLY A 204 20.78 2.04 -20.49
N ARG A 205 21.05 3.18 -21.11
CA ARG A 205 20.00 4.15 -21.48
C ARG A 205 19.36 3.94 -22.85
N SER A 206 19.90 3.07 -23.70
CA SER A 206 19.35 2.78 -25.03
C SER A 206 19.42 1.30 -25.39
N LEU A 207 18.57 0.89 -26.34
CA LEU A 207 18.59 -0.45 -26.91
C LEU A 207 19.58 -0.51 -28.07
N LEU A 208 20.29 -1.64 -28.21
CA LEU A 208 21.24 -1.91 -29.28
C LEU A 208 20.76 -3.04 -30.19
N GLY A 209 21.07 -2.90 -31.49
CA GLY A 209 20.85 -3.95 -32.47
C GLY A 209 19.38 -4.32 -32.70
N THR A 210 19.17 -5.50 -33.26
CA THR A 210 17.84 -6.10 -33.44
C THR A 210 17.57 -7.06 -32.29
N PRO A 211 16.37 -7.03 -31.66
CA PRO A 211 16.04 -7.99 -30.62
C PRO A 211 16.00 -9.42 -31.13
N THR A 212 16.23 -10.37 -30.23
CA THR A 212 16.02 -11.80 -30.50
C THR A 212 14.78 -12.27 -29.76
N VAL A 213 13.88 -12.98 -30.45
CA VAL A 213 12.75 -13.65 -29.79
C VAL A 213 13.27 -14.87 -29.04
N ILE A 214 13.09 -14.89 -27.72
CA ILE A 214 13.59 -15.95 -26.85
C ILE A 214 12.48 -16.89 -26.36
N HIS A 215 11.22 -16.46 -26.42
CA HIS A 215 10.06 -17.25 -26.03
C HIS A 215 8.78 -16.69 -26.67
N GLN A 216 7.76 -17.53 -26.80
CA GLN A 216 6.41 -17.10 -27.19
C GLN A 216 5.38 -18.11 -26.69
N SER A 217 4.38 -17.66 -25.94
CA SER A 217 3.21 -18.48 -25.59
C SER A 217 1.96 -17.60 -25.38
N PRO A 218 0.74 -18.19 -25.32
CA PRO A 218 -0.48 -17.41 -25.19
C PRO A 218 -0.47 -16.50 -23.95
N GLY A 219 -0.60 -15.19 -24.18
CA GLY A 219 -0.62 -14.19 -23.11
C GLY A 219 0.69 -14.09 -22.33
N SER A 220 1.83 -14.42 -22.95
CA SER A 220 3.10 -14.48 -22.24
C SER A 220 3.65 -13.11 -21.89
N GLU A 221 3.75 -12.80 -20.60
CA GLU A 221 4.10 -11.47 -20.05
C GLU A 221 4.88 -11.61 -18.73
N ALA A 222 4.96 -10.56 -17.91
CA ALA A 222 5.52 -10.56 -16.55
C ALA A 222 7.01 -10.96 -16.45
N ASN A 223 7.80 -10.59 -17.46
CA ASN A 223 9.19 -11.03 -17.60
C ASN A 223 10.05 -10.68 -16.37
N LYS A 224 10.85 -11.64 -15.90
CA LYS A 224 11.98 -11.44 -14.97
C LYS A 224 13.15 -12.33 -15.35
N LEU A 225 14.34 -11.75 -15.39
CA LEU A 225 15.59 -12.49 -15.60
C LEU A 225 16.40 -12.62 -14.30
N TYR A 226 16.98 -13.80 -14.13
CA TYR A 226 17.89 -14.14 -13.05
C TYR A 226 19.07 -14.97 -13.58
N LYS A 227 20.21 -14.87 -12.89
CA LYS A 227 21.31 -15.82 -13.01
C LYS A 227 21.53 -16.46 -11.64
N ILE A 228 21.32 -17.76 -11.55
CA ILE A 228 21.36 -18.51 -10.29
C ILE A 228 22.26 -19.71 -10.50
N ASN A 229 23.32 -19.83 -9.69
CA ASN A 229 24.30 -20.91 -9.78
C ASN A 229 24.85 -21.14 -11.20
N GLY A 230 25.13 -20.05 -11.93
CA GLY A 230 25.70 -20.09 -13.28
C GLY A 230 24.71 -20.41 -14.41
N LEU A 231 23.43 -20.65 -14.11
CA LEU A 231 22.37 -20.85 -15.10
C LEU A 231 21.49 -19.61 -15.22
N TYR A 232 20.94 -19.39 -16.40
CA TYR A 232 19.98 -18.33 -16.69
C TYR A 232 18.56 -18.83 -16.49
N TYR A 233 17.76 -18.01 -15.82
CA TYR A 233 16.36 -18.26 -15.53
C TYR A 233 15.53 -17.09 -16.05
N HIS A 234 14.49 -17.39 -16.82
CA HIS A 234 13.52 -16.43 -17.34
C HIS A 234 12.13 -16.81 -16.84
N LEU A 235 11.65 -16.06 -15.85
CA LEU A 235 10.31 -16.18 -15.27
C LEU A 235 9.34 -15.32 -16.10
N TYR A 236 8.18 -15.87 -16.42
CA TYR A 236 7.11 -15.18 -17.16
C TYR A 236 5.73 -15.76 -16.77
N SER A 237 4.67 -15.01 -17.00
CA SER A 237 3.28 -15.49 -16.89
C SER A 237 2.83 -16.08 -18.22
N GLU A 238 1.97 -17.09 -18.22
CA GLU A 238 1.33 -17.66 -19.41
C GLU A 238 -0.15 -17.98 -19.11
N VAL A 239 -1.01 -17.85 -20.11
CA VAL A 239 -2.42 -18.27 -20.00
C VAL A 239 -2.56 -19.76 -20.35
N ARG A 240 -3.02 -20.55 -19.39
CA ARG A 240 -3.36 -21.97 -19.54
C ARG A 240 -4.83 -22.24 -19.26
N SER A 241 -5.24 -23.51 -19.39
CA SER A 241 -6.62 -23.92 -19.12
C SER A 241 -7.06 -23.70 -17.66
N GLU A 242 -6.12 -23.70 -16.71
CA GLU A 242 -6.41 -23.47 -15.29
C GLU A 242 -6.38 -21.99 -14.87
N GLY A 243 -5.91 -21.09 -15.74
CA GLY A 243 -5.73 -19.66 -15.45
C GLY A 243 -4.37 -19.15 -15.92
N ARG A 244 -4.00 -17.94 -15.47
CA ARG A 244 -2.65 -17.40 -15.58
C ARG A 244 -1.73 -18.08 -14.58
N VAL A 245 -0.67 -18.72 -15.07
CA VAL A 245 0.33 -19.42 -14.27
C VAL A 245 1.72 -18.84 -14.52
N LEU A 246 2.62 -18.97 -13.56
CA LEU A 246 4.02 -18.66 -13.75
C LEU A 246 4.78 -19.86 -14.31
N MET A 247 5.57 -19.52 -15.30
CA MET A 247 6.43 -20.40 -16.06
C MET A 247 7.86 -19.92 -15.93
N MET A 248 8.79 -20.85 -16.01
CA MET A 248 10.21 -20.55 -15.97
C MET A 248 10.93 -21.30 -17.08
N ASN A 249 11.70 -20.56 -17.86
CA ASN A 249 12.72 -21.08 -18.76
C ASN A 249 14.06 -21.16 -18.02
N ARG A 250 14.82 -22.24 -18.21
CA ARG A 250 16.17 -22.44 -17.65
C ARG A 250 17.13 -22.89 -18.74
N GLY A 251 18.33 -22.29 -18.78
CA GLY A 251 19.36 -22.65 -19.77
C GLY A 251 20.75 -22.14 -19.41
N SER A 252 21.75 -22.57 -20.18
CA SER A 252 23.14 -22.10 -20.05
C SER A 252 23.44 -20.80 -20.82
N SER A 253 22.44 -20.26 -21.53
CA SER A 253 22.52 -19.02 -22.31
C SER A 253 21.20 -18.26 -22.22
N LEU A 254 21.25 -16.92 -22.23
CA LEU A 254 20.06 -16.05 -22.35
C LEU A 254 19.31 -16.22 -23.68
N LEU A 255 19.93 -16.84 -24.68
CA LEU A 255 19.32 -17.12 -25.99
C LEU A 255 18.79 -18.55 -26.11
N GLY A 256 18.89 -19.35 -25.04
CA GLY A 256 18.52 -20.76 -25.04
C GLY A 256 19.57 -21.68 -25.70
N PRO A 257 19.21 -22.94 -26.01
CA PRO A 257 17.87 -23.52 -25.82
C PRO A 257 17.48 -23.58 -24.34
N PHE A 258 16.18 -23.49 -24.07
CA PHE A 258 15.64 -23.54 -22.71
C PHE A 258 14.91 -24.85 -22.43
N GLU A 259 15.04 -25.34 -21.21
CA GLU A 259 14.04 -26.20 -20.58
C GLU A 259 12.96 -25.30 -19.95
N THR A 260 11.69 -25.69 -20.01
CA THR A 260 10.57 -24.89 -19.49
C THR A 260 9.78 -25.67 -18.46
N ARG A 261 9.40 -25.02 -17.35
CA ARG A 261 8.59 -25.63 -16.28
C ARG A 261 7.55 -24.65 -15.74
N GLN A 262 6.35 -25.16 -15.45
CA GLN A 262 5.34 -24.44 -14.67
C GLN A 262 5.68 -24.53 -13.18
N LEU A 263 5.60 -23.43 -12.44
CA LEU A 263 6.08 -23.38 -11.06
C LEU A 263 4.96 -23.57 -10.01
N GLU A 264 3.71 -23.30 -10.37
CA GLU A 264 2.55 -23.45 -9.50
C GLU A 264 1.27 -23.73 -10.28
N HIS A 265 0.33 -24.39 -9.61
CA HIS A 265 -1.07 -24.49 -10.01
C HIS A 265 -1.85 -23.29 -9.50
N VAL A 266 -2.92 -22.99 -10.23
CA VAL A 266 -3.79 -21.85 -9.96
C VAL A 266 -5.23 -22.30 -9.85
N ASN A 267 -5.95 -21.70 -8.89
CA ASN A 267 -7.38 -21.86 -8.73
C ASN A 267 -8.05 -20.48 -8.73
N THR A 268 -8.47 -20.05 -9.92
CA THR A 268 -9.07 -18.73 -10.17
C THR A 268 -10.21 -18.34 -9.22
N ALA A 269 -10.94 -19.32 -8.67
CA ALA A 269 -12.04 -19.07 -7.73
C ALA A 269 -11.58 -18.78 -6.28
N VAL A 270 -10.36 -19.19 -5.92
CA VAL A 270 -9.83 -19.11 -4.55
C VAL A 270 -8.65 -18.15 -4.48
N ASP A 271 -7.60 -18.39 -5.25
CA ASP A 271 -6.35 -17.64 -5.15
C ASP A 271 -6.23 -16.46 -6.10
N ARG A 272 -7.24 -16.25 -6.97
CA ARG A 272 -7.29 -15.17 -7.96
C ARG A 272 -6.00 -15.08 -8.80
N GLU A 273 -5.34 -16.21 -9.02
CA GLU A 273 -4.13 -16.37 -9.83
C GLU A 273 -2.92 -15.63 -9.25
N PRO A 274 -2.15 -16.20 -8.29
CA PRO A 274 -0.86 -15.65 -7.89
C PRO A 274 0.04 -15.52 -9.13
N ASN A 275 0.16 -14.30 -9.64
CA ASN A 275 0.76 -14.03 -10.93
C ASN A 275 1.61 -12.77 -10.84
N GLN A 276 2.67 -12.71 -11.65
CA GLN A 276 3.58 -11.58 -11.76
C GLN A 276 4.17 -11.09 -10.43
N GLY A 277 5.48 -11.30 -10.30
CA GLY A 277 6.21 -11.03 -9.07
C GLY A 277 7.71 -11.13 -9.23
N GLY A 278 8.41 -11.12 -8.10
CA GLY A 278 9.86 -11.24 -8.03
C GLY A 278 10.31 -12.37 -7.10
N LEU A 279 11.34 -13.12 -7.52
CA LEU A 279 12.07 -14.06 -6.66
C LEU A 279 13.11 -13.29 -5.86
N VAL A 280 13.15 -13.55 -4.56
CA VAL A 280 14.12 -12.92 -3.66
C VAL A 280 14.68 -13.93 -2.67
N GLN A 281 16.00 -13.91 -2.51
CA GLN A 281 16.69 -14.69 -1.50
C GLN A 281 16.88 -13.84 -0.24
N THR A 282 16.59 -14.40 0.93
CA THR A 282 16.85 -13.78 2.25
C THR A 282 18.33 -13.89 2.66
N PRO A 283 18.80 -13.14 3.67
CA PRO A 283 20.19 -13.24 4.14
C PRO A 283 20.62 -14.64 4.60
N ASP A 284 19.69 -15.45 5.10
CA ASP A 284 19.95 -16.83 5.52
C ASP A 284 19.91 -17.86 4.37
N GLY A 285 19.68 -17.40 3.14
CA GLY A 285 19.69 -18.23 1.93
C GLY A 285 18.34 -18.82 1.54
N THR A 286 17.28 -18.62 2.34
CA THR A 286 15.90 -19.02 2.01
C THR A 286 15.36 -18.20 0.83
N TRP A 287 14.43 -18.76 0.05
CA TRP A 287 13.84 -18.07 -1.09
C TRP A 287 12.35 -17.83 -0.90
N TYR A 288 11.91 -16.68 -1.40
CA TYR A 288 10.51 -16.30 -1.44
C TYR A 288 10.14 -15.74 -2.81
N PHE A 289 8.86 -15.81 -3.12
CA PHE A 289 8.24 -15.17 -4.26
C PHE A 289 7.21 -14.17 -3.78
N VAL A 290 7.38 -12.90 -4.15
CA VAL A 290 6.48 -11.81 -3.81
C VAL A 290 5.66 -11.47 -5.04
N THR A 291 4.34 -11.59 -4.94
CA THR A 291 3.45 -11.61 -6.10
C THR A 291 2.17 -10.86 -5.85
N HIS A 292 1.57 -10.31 -6.90
CA HIS A 292 0.17 -9.93 -6.83
C HIS A 292 -0.76 -11.07 -7.27
N HIS A 293 -2.06 -10.79 -7.35
CA HIS A 293 -3.09 -11.68 -7.90
C HIS A 293 -3.48 -11.20 -9.30
N GLY A 294 -3.58 -12.09 -10.29
CA GLY A 294 -3.78 -11.80 -11.71
C GLY A 294 -5.15 -11.21 -12.01
N HIS A 295 -6.17 -11.64 -11.26
CA HIS A 295 -7.45 -10.92 -11.16
C HIS A 295 -7.53 -10.21 -9.81
N GLY A 296 -8.12 -9.01 -9.80
CA GLY A 296 -8.49 -8.39 -8.54
C GLY A 296 -9.96 -7.99 -8.49
N ASP A 297 -10.29 -7.31 -7.41
CA ASP A 297 -11.63 -6.90 -7.03
C ASP A 297 -11.55 -5.45 -6.53
N TRP A 298 -12.53 -4.92 -5.81
CA TRP A 298 -12.57 -3.50 -5.46
C TRP A 298 -11.33 -2.97 -4.72
N GLU A 299 -10.55 -3.81 -4.04
CA GLU A 299 -9.29 -3.46 -3.38
C GLU A 299 -8.12 -3.32 -4.37
N GLY A 300 -8.27 -3.77 -5.61
CA GLY A 300 -7.20 -3.90 -6.58
C GLY A 300 -6.57 -5.29 -6.55
N ARG A 301 -5.28 -5.37 -6.94
CA ARG A 301 -4.51 -6.62 -6.90
C ARG A 301 -3.68 -6.66 -5.62
N PRO A 302 -4.09 -7.47 -4.62
CA PRO A 302 -3.40 -7.55 -3.35
C PRO A 302 -2.04 -8.26 -3.47
N LEU A 303 -1.13 -7.95 -2.54
CA LEU A 303 0.22 -8.52 -2.50
C LEU A 303 0.25 -9.76 -1.61
N SER A 304 0.83 -10.86 -2.10
CA SER A 304 1.07 -12.10 -1.37
C SER A 304 2.55 -12.47 -1.34
N LEU A 305 2.92 -13.22 -0.31
CA LEU A 305 4.25 -13.78 -0.12
C LEU A 305 4.18 -15.31 -0.08
N LEU A 306 4.90 -15.98 -0.98
CA LEU A 306 4.97 -17.43 -1.06
C LEU A 306 6.39 -17.92 -0.74
N PRO A 307 6.56 -18.98 0.07
CA PRO A 307 7.84 -19.65 0.21
C PRO A 307 8.25 -20.30 -1.13
N VAL A 308 9.54 -20.44 -1.36
CA VAL A 308 10.07 -21.10 -2.57
C VAL A 308 10.92 -22.29 -2.17
N THR A 309 10.59 -23.45 -2.72
CA THR A 309 11.35 -24.70 -2.51
C THR A 309 12.07 -25.09 -3.79
N TRP A 310 13.38 -25.31 -3.70
CA TRP A 310 14.17 -25.76 -4.84
C TRP A 310 14.07 -27.27 -5.01
N VAL A 311 13.55 -27.72 -6.16
CA VAL A 311 13.43 -29.14 -6.53
C VAL A 311 14.13 -29.36 -7.86
N ASP A 312 15.21 -30.13 -7.89
CA ASP A 312 16.01 -30.42 -9.09
C ASP A 312 16.44 -29.15 -9.87
N GLY A 313 16.82 -28.11 -9.13
CA GLY A 313 17.24 -26.83 -9.69
C GLY A 313 16.09 -25.96 -10.23
N TRP A 314 14.85 -26.20 -9.80
CA TRP A 314 13.66 -25.39 -10.11
C TRP A 314 13.07 -24.74 -8.84
N PRO A 315 12.77 -23.43 -8.84
CA PRO A 315 12.17 -22.74 -7.70
C PRO A 315 10.65 -22.91 -7.70
N ILE A 316 10.14 -23.92 -7.03
CA ILE A 316 8.70 -24.23 -6.95
C ILE A 316 8.03 -23.26 -5.96
N LEU A 317 6.94 -22.61 -6.38
CA LEU A 317 6.29 -21.53 -5.63
C LEU A 317 5.20 -22.04 -4.69
N GLY A 318 5.26 -21.67 -3.42
CA GLY A 318 4.29 -22.09 -2.41
C GLY A 318 4.48 -23.53 -1.94
N GLN A 319 3.39 -24.26 -1.71
CA GLN A 319 3.43 -25.63 -1.20
C GLN A 319 3.68 -26.61 -2.36
N VAL A 320 4.79 -27.36 -2.29
CA VAL A 320 5.15 -28.35 -3.31
C VAL A 320 4.15 -29.51 -3.31
N GLY A 321 3.50 -29.73 -4.45
CA GLY A 321 2.60 -30.84 -4.72
C GLY A 321 3.33 -32.15 -5.05
N ALA A 322 2.58 -33.25 -5.11
CA ALA A 322 3.13 -34.58 -5.41
C ALA A 322 3.67 -34.72 -6.84
N ASP A 323 3.20 -33.87 -7.76
CA ASP A 323 3.66 -33.75 -9.14
C ASP A 323 4.90 -32.83 -9.28
N GLY A 324 5.35 -32.24 -8.18
CA GLY A 324 6.47 -31.30 -8.15
C GLY A 324 6.11 -29.88 -8.61
N THR A 325 4.82 -29.55 -8.70
CA THR A 325 4.31 -28.19 -9.00
C THR A 325 3.81 -27.55 -7.71
N GLY A 326 3.98 -26.25 -7.58
CA GLY A 326 3.60 -25.48 -6.39
C GLY A 326 2.09 -25.22 -6.30
N THR A 327 1.65 -24.70 -5.15
CA THR A 327 0.27 -24.23 -4.93
C THR A 327 0.27 -23.06 -3.95
N MET A 328 -0.72 -22.18 -4.07
CA MET A 328 -0.92 -21.04 -3.16
C MET A 328 -0.89 -21.47 -1.68
N VAL A 329 -0.20 -20.68 -0.85
CA VAL A 329 -0.29 -20.77 0.62
C VAL A 329 -0.87 -19.49 1.18
N TRP A 330 -1.79 -19.63 2.13
CA TRP A 330 -2.47 -18.49 2.76
C TRP A 330 -1.83 -18.04 4.07
N THR A 331 -0.91 -18.83 4.62
CA THR A 331 -0.16 -18.51 5.82
C THR A 331 1.28 -18.94 5.69
N GLY A 332 2.17 -18.30 6.44
CA GLY A 332 3.58 -18.64 6.47
C GLY A 332 4.27 -18.09 7.72
N ARG A 333 5.55 -18.40 7.86
CA ARG A 333 6.41 -17.79 8.89
C ARG A 333 7.00 -16.50 8.35
N VAL A 334 7.04 -15.46 9.19
CA VAL A 334 7.77 -14.23 8.85
C VAL A 334 9.24 -14.62 8.58
N PRO A 335 9.82 -14.22 7.43
CA PRO A 335 11.20 -14.52 7.07
C PRO A 335 12.22 -14.13 8.15
N THR A 336 13.26 -14.96 8.27
CA THR A 336 14.34 -14.81 9.26
C THR A 336 15.11 -13.49 9.06
N GLY A 337 15.50 -12.85 10.16
CA GLY A 337 16.09 -11.49 10.13
C GLY A 337 15.07 -10.35 10.17
N GLY A 338 13.78 -10.67 10.05
CA GLY A 338 12.71 -9.73 10.39
C GLY A 338 12.69 -9.38 11.88
N THR A 339 11.87 -8.40 12.26
CA THR A 339 11.60 -8.07 13.66
C THR A 339 10.17 -8.52 14.01
N PRO A 340 9.94 -9.82 14.33
CA PRO A 340 8.63 -10.30 14.75
C PRO A 340 8.07 -9.43 15.88
N GLY A 341 6.79 -9.05 15.78
CA GLY A 341 6.12 -8.30 16.85
C GLY A 341 6.33 -6.78 16.82
N LEU A 342 6.83 -6.22 15.71
CA LEU A 342 6.50 -4.83 15.39
C LEU A 342 4.97 -4.70 15.44
N PRO A 343 4.41 -3.71 16.15
CA PRO A 343 3.00 -3.42 16.00
C PRO A 343 2.74 -3.21 14.51
N VAL A 344 1.87 -4.01 13.90
CA VAL A 344 1.65 -3.99 12.45
C VAL A 344 1.08 -2.65 11.98
N ASP A 345 0.50 -1.88 12.90
CA ASP A 345 0.04 -0.51 12.69
C ASP A 345 1.15 0.54 12.96
N ALA A 346 2.31 0.10 13.47
CA ALA A 346 3.58 0.83 13.54
C ALA A 346 4.51 0.56 12.35
N LEU A 347 3.94 0.09 11.24
CA LEU A 347 4.64 -0.01 9.98
C LEU A 347 4.38 1.26 9.18
N PRO A 348 5.38 1.80 8.46
CA PRO A 348 5.20 3.05 7.74
C PRO A 348 4.15 2.88 6.64
N ALA A 349 2.96 3.39 6.92
CA ALA A 349 1.78 2.78 6.36
C ALA A 349 1.60 3.14 4.89
N VAL A 350 1.25 2.13 4.09
CA VAL A 350 0.86 2.32 2.68
C VAL A 350 -0.41 3.20 2.55
N VAL A 351 -1.12 3.41 3.65
CA VAL A 351 -2.17 4.41 3.85
C VAL A 351 -2.04 5.00 5.26
N THR A 352 -2.19 6.31 5.43
CA THR A 352 -2.13 6.91 6.78
C THR A 352 -2.91 8.23 6.87
N SER A 353 -3.24 8.59 8.10
CA SER A 353 -3.73 9.92 8.46
C SER A 353 -2.69 11.00 8.21
N ASP A 354 -3.18 12.22 8.01
CA ASP A 354 -2.32 13.38 7.80
C ASP A 354 -2.92 14.63 8.45
N LEU A 355 -2.07 15.38 9.14
CA LEU A 355 -2.38 16.69 9.71
C LEU A 355 -1.73 17.81 8.90
N PHE A 356 -1.06 17.49 7.79
CA PHE A 356 -0.48 18.46 6.86
C PHE A 356 0.47 19.47 7.51
N THR A 357 1.16 19.06 8.57
CA THR A 357 2.13 19.89 9.30
C THR A 357 3.49 19.99 8.60
N GLY A 358 3.77 19.10 7.65
CA GLY A 358 4.98 19.12 6.82
C GLY A 358 4.85 20.05 5.62
N THR A 359 5.99 20.39 5.01
CA THR A 359 6.05 21.27 3.82
C THR A 359 5.95 20.53 2.49
N GLY A 360 5.92 19.19 2.52
CA GLY A 360 5.80 18.32 1.36
C GLY A 360 4.79 17.21 1.63
N LEU A 361 4.17 16.69 0.57
CA LEU A 361 3.25 15.58 0.68
C LEU A 361 4.00 14.34 1.18
N LYS A 362 3.38 13.63 2.11
CA LYS A 362 3.91 12.36 2.60
C LYS A 362 3.82 11.25 1.53
N PRO A 363 4.63 10.19 1.62
CA PRO A 363 4.83 9.23 0.52
C PRO A 363 3.62 8.35 0.15
N GLN A 364 2.57 8.31 0.97
CA GLN A 364 1.33 7.57 0.68
C GLN A 364 0.39 8.32 -0.27
N TRP A 365 0.61 9.61 -0.45
CA TRP A 365 -0.24 10.44 -1.29
C TRP A 365 0.16 10.34 -2.75
N GLU A 366 -0.82 10.09 -3.61
CA GLU A 366 -0.65 10.11 -5.06
C GLU A 366 -1.74 10.99 -5.68
N TRP A 367 -1.37 11.86 -6.60
CA TRP A 367 -2.30 12.62 -7.43
C TRP A 367 -2.89 11.73 -8.52
N TYR A 368 -4.16 11.92 -8.83
CA TYR A 368 -4.72 11.36 -10.05
C TYR A 368 -4.30 12.20 -11.25
N TYR A 369 -3.40 11.67 -12.08
CA TYR A 369 -2.65 12.39 -13.11
C TYR A 369 -1.66 13.41 -12.54
N GLN A 370 -0.78 13.96 -13.38
CA GLN A 370 0.16 14.98 -12.95
C GLN A 370 -0.60 16.19 -12.45
N ALA A 371 -0.38 16.58 -11.19
CA ALA A 371 -1.03 17.75 -10.62
C ALA A 371 -0.61 19.06 -11.30
N ARG A 372 -1.57 19.99 -11.38
CA ARG A 372 -1.33 21.37 -11.74
C ARG A 372 -0.53 22.06 -10.63
N ALA A 373 0.72 22.38 -10.93
CA ALA A 373 1.57 23.16 -10.04
C ALA A 373 0.93 24.51 -9.67
N GLY A 374 1.12 24.95 -8.41
CA GLY A 374 0.59 26.22 -7.90
C GLY A 374 -0.91 26.22 -7.52
N TYR A 375 -1.63 25.12 -7.81
CA TYR A 375 -3.04 24.93 -7.43
C TYR A 375 -3.23 24.02 -6.21
N TRP A 376 -2.15 23.74 -5.51
CA TRP A 376 -2.15 23.14 -4.19
C TRP A 376 -0.95 23.68 -3.39
N SER A 377 -1.04 23.70 -2.07
CA SER A 377 0.07 24.13 -1.21
C SER A 377 -0.06 23.58 0.20
N LEU A 378 1.09 23.28 0.81
CA LEU A 378 1.22 22.99 2.26
C LEU A 378 1.87 24.16 3.02
N THR A 379 2.26 25.22 2.31
CA THR A 379 3.05 26.34 2.86
C THR A 379 2.31 27.68 2.81
N GLU A 380 1.29 27.82 1.96
CA GLU A 380 0.41 29.00 1.96
C GLU A 380 -0.35 29.14 3.27
N ARG A 381 -0.63 28.02 3.93
CA ARG A 381 -1.20 27.96 5.27
C ARG A 381 -0.60 26.73 5.99
N PRO A 382 0.47 26.91 6.77
CA PRO A 382 1.09 25.80 7.49
C PRO A 382 0.08 25.07 8.40
N GLY A 383 0.10 23.73 8.37
CA GLY A 383 -0.89 22.89 9.07
C GLY A 383 -2.11 22.54 8.24
N HIS A 384 -2.18 22.99 6.98
CA HIS A 384 -3.30 22.72 6.06
C HIS A 384 -2.79 22.33 4.68
N LEU A 385 -3.48 21.41 4.03
CA LEU A 385 -3.41 21.25 2.57
C LEU A 385 -4.43 22.21 1.94
N ARG A 386 -3.94 23.27 1.31
CA ARG A 386 -4.77 24.14 0.48
C ARG A 386 -4.92 23.53 -0.90
N LEU A 387 -6.16 23.33 -1.35
CA LEU A 387 -6.50 22.98 -2.74
C LEU A 387 -7.22 24.15 -3.38
N LYS A 388 -6.68 24.68 -4.48
CA LYS A 388 -7.29 25.80 -5.23
C LYS A 388 -8.17 25.25 -6.34
N ALA A 389 -9.37 25.77 -6.46
CA ALA A 389 -10.33 25.30 -7.43
C ALA A 389 -10.05 25.82 -8.84
N PHE A 390 -10.24 24.94 -9.83
CA PHE A 390 -10.22 25.26 -11.25
C PHE A 390 -11.27 24.43 -11.99
N ALA A 391 -11.53 24.78 -13.25
CA ALA A 391 -12.52 24.11 -14.06
C ALA A 391 -12.13 22.64 -14.28
N PRO A 392 -13.03 21.68 -14.05
CA PRO A 392 -12.77 20.27 -14.36
C PRO A 392 -12.83 20.03 -15.87
N LEU A 393 -12.24 18.93 -16.35
CA LEU A 393 -12.32 18.54 -17.78
C LEU A 393 -13.73 18.16 -18.22
N ALA A 394 -14.57 17.74 -17.27
CA ALA A 394 -16.00 17.57 -17.44
C ALA A 394 -16.69 17.92 -16.13
N GLY A 395 -17.74 18.76 -16.21
CA GLY A 395 -18.53 19.14 -15.04
C GLY A 395 -19.09 17.92 -14.31
N ASP A 396 -19.07 17.98 -12.98
CA ASP A 396 -19.65 17.00 -12.04
C ASP A 396 -19.11 15.56 -12.16
N ASN A 397 -18.17 15.30 -13.07
CA ASN A 397 -17.50 14.02 -13.19
C ASN A 397 -16.22 14.00 -12.35
N LEU A 398 -16.26 13.32 -11.20
CA LEU A 398 -15.14 13.27 -10.26
C LEU A 398 -13.87 12.63 -10.85
N THR A 399 -14.00 11.78 -11.88
CA THR A 399 -12.83 11.20 -12.59
C THR A 399 -12.13 12.19 -13.53
N LYS A 400 -12.69 13.39 -13.69
CA LYS A 400 -12.26 14.48 -14.57
C LYS A 400 -11.87 15.74 -13.80
N VAL A 401 -11.75 15.63 -12.47
CA VAL A 401 -11.29 16.70 -11.59
C VAL A 401 -9.77 16.56 -11.41
N GLY A 402 -9.03 17.54 -11.92
CA GLY A 402 -7.58 17.64 -11.69
C GLY A 402 -7.26 17.94 -10.23
N ASN A 403 -6.01 17.71 -9.82
CA ASN A 403 -5.55 17.87 -8.43
C ASN A 403 -6.41 17.09 -7.42
N THR A 404 -6.92 15.92 -7.82
CA THR A 404 -7.51 14.98 -6.87
C THR A 404 -6.40 14.21 -6.16
N LEU A 405 -6.22 14.45 -4.87
CA LEU A 405 -5.18 13.82 -4.04
C LEU A 405 -5.70 12.51 -3.43
N THR A 406 -4.99 11.40 -3.56
CA THR A 406 -5.54 10.07 -3.27
C THR A 406 -4.71 9.17 -2.38
N GLN A 407 -5.39 8.23 -1.73
CA GLN A 407 -4.84 7.03 -1.10
C GLN A 407 -5.59 5.78 -1.57
N ARG A 408 -4.95 4.62 -1.42
CA ARG A 408 -5.52 3.30 -1.72
C ARG A 408 -6.63 2.93 -0.70
N ALA A 409 -7.65 2.21 -1.14
CA ALA A 409 -8.59 1.53 -0.23
C ALA A 409 -8.07 0.13 0.10
N LEU A 410 -8.19 -0.29 1.37
CA LEU A 410 -7.75 -1.62 1.83
C LEU A 410 -8.93 -2.52 2.21
N ARG A 411 -8.81 -3.82 1.93
CA ARG A 411 -9.76 -4.87 2.33
C ARG A 411 -9.36 -5.52 3.64
N THR A 412 -10.03 -5.13 4.72
CA THR A 412 -9.78 -5.70 6.05
C THR A 412 -11.07 -6.19 6.68
N ALA A 413 -10.96 -7.06 7.68
CA ALA A 413 -12.10 -7.74 8.29
C ALA A 413 -13.13 -6.78 8.89
N GLY A 414 -12.69 -5.65 9.44
CA GLY A 414 -13.56 -4.58 9.95
C GLY A 414 -13.80 -3.44 8.96
N GLY A 415 -13.23 -3.52 7.75
CA GLY A 415 -13.28 -2.45 6.77
C GLY A 415 -12.44 -1.23 7.13
N GLY A 416 -12.71 -0.10 6.47
CA GLY A 416 -11.96 1.13 6.65
C GLY A 416 -12.85 2.36 6.82
N THR A 417 -12.31 3.39 7.45
CA THR A 417 -12.96 4.69 7.62
C THR A 417 -11.98 5.80 7.31
N VAL A 418 -12.41 6.75 6.50
CA VAL A 418 -11.68 8.01 6.27
C VAL A 418 -12.57 9.17 6.67
N THR A 419 -12.08 10.01 7.59
CA THR A 419 -12.71 11.27 7.99
C THR A 419 -11.81 12.43 7.60
N VAL A 420 -12.37 13.43 6.92
CA VAL A 420 -11.66 14.62 6.44
C VAL A 420 -12.29 15.84 7.08
N ARG A 421 -11.47 16.73 7.67
CA ARG A 421 -11.93 18.05 8.11
C ARG A 421 -11.54 19.09 7.06
N MET A 422 -12.53 19.81 6.55
CA MET A 422 -12.36 20.86 5.55
C MET A 422 -12.87 22.19 6.07
N GLU A 423 -12.06 23.24 5.90
CA GLU A 423 -12.43 24.62 6.19
C GLU A 423 -12.91 25.35 4.93
N LEU A 424 -14.01 26.08 5.07
CA LEU A 424 -14.87 26.50 3.96
C LEU A 424 -14.77 28.00 3.65
N ALA A 425 -13.97 28.74 4.41
CA ALA A 425 -13.84 30.20 4.26
C ALA A 425 -13.38 30.63 2.86
N GLY A 426 -12.60 29.77 2.17
CA GLY A 426 -12.10 30.02 0.82
C GLY A 426 -13.08 29.68 -0.31
N LEU A 427 -14.26 29.12 -0.02
CA LEU A 427 -15.19 28.68 -1.05
C LEU A 427 -15.78 29.85 -1.82
N ALA A 428 -15.61 29.84 -3.14
CA ALA A 428 -16.24 30.76 -4.07
C ALA A 428 -17.57 30.21 -4.63
N ASP A 429 -18.39 31.09 -5.21
CA ASP A 429 -19.63 30.68 -5.90
C ASP A 429 -19.32 29.68 -7.03
N GLY A 430 -20.16 28.64 -7.14
CA GLY A 430 -20.01 27.54 -8.08
C GLY A 430 -18.96 26.50 -7.69
N GLN A 431 -18.29 26.64 -6.55
CA GLN A 431 -17.26 25.70 -6.11
C GLN A 431 -17.85 24.44 -5.46
N HIS A 432 -17.24 23.30 -5.76
CA HIS A 432 -17.46 22.03 -5.12
C HIS A 432 -16.16 21.56 -4.46
N ALA A 433 -16.25 20.97 -3.28
CA ALA A 433 -15.10 20.38 -2.58
C ALA A 433 -15.55 19.22 -1.71
N GLY A 434 -14.74 18.16 -1.58
CA GLY A 434 -15.11 17.03 -0.74
C GLY A 434 -14.17 15.85 -0.81
N LEU A 435 -14.68 14.72 -0.32
CA LEU A 435 -14.04 13.42 -0.45
C LEU A 435 -14.82 12.52 -1.41
N CYS A 436 -14.13 11.63 -2.10
CA CYS A 436 -14.73 10.72 -3.07
C CYS A 436 -14.11 9.34 -3.05
N HIS A 437 -14.82 8.41 -3.68
CA HIS A 437 -14.37 7.11 -4.13
C HIS A 437 -14.44 7.05 -5.65
N TYR A 438 -13.45 6.42 -6.29
CA TYR A 438 -13.53 6.14 -7.72
C TYR A 438 -12.65 4.97 -8.19
N ALA A 439 -13.18 4.27 -9.19
CA ALA A 439 -12.46 3.37 -10.10
C ALA A 439 -13.20 3.31 -11.45
N ALA A 440 -14.01 2.28 -11.69
CA ALA A 440 -14.88 2.18 -12.87
C ALA A 440 -16.13 3.06 -12.73
N THR A 441 -16.67 3.12 -11.52
CA THR A 441 -17.70 4.08 -11.11
C THR A 441 -17.12 5.02 -10.06
N TYR A 442 -17.91 6.00 -9.62
CA TYR A 442 -17.49 6.93 -8.58
C TYR A 442 -18.67 7.47 -7.78
N ALA A 443 -18.40 7.84 -6.54
CA ALA A 443 -19.31 8.61 -5.70
C ALA A 443 -18.52 9.53 -4.77
N GLY A 444 -19.15 10.57 -4.24
CA GLY A 444 -18.50 11.47 -3.30
C GLY A 444 -19.48 12.22 -2.43
N LEU A 445 -18.96 12.70 -1.30
CA LEU A 445 -19.64 13.57 -0.37
C LEU A 445 -18.78 14.81 -0.15
N GLY A 446 -19.42 15.96 -0.22
CA GLY A 446 -18.73 17.24 -0.09
C GLY A 446 -19.68 18.37 0.24
N VAL A 447 -19.23 19.57 -0.14
CA VAL A 447 -20.00 20.80 -0.07
C VAL A 447 -20.06 21.48 -1.44
N ARG A 448 -21.15 22.21 -1.68
CA ARG A 448 -21.37 23.01 -2.87
C ARG A 448 -21.75 24.43 -2.47
N ARG A 449 -21.12 25.44 -3.09
CA ARG A 449 -21.49 26.85 -2.91
C ARG A 449 -22.36 27.30 -4.09
N THR A 450 -23.55 27.84 -3.79
CA THR A 450 -24.42 28.54 -4.75
C THR A 450 -24.73 29.93 -4.22
N GLY A 451 -24.30 30.97 -4.93
CA GLY A 451 -24.26 32.33 -4.44
C GLY A 451 -23.46 32.39 -3.14
N THR A 452 -24.14 32.74 -2.04
CA THR A 452 -23.56 32.77 -0.69
C THR A 452 -23.93 31.56 0.16
N THR A 453 -24.78 30.66 -0.32
CA THR A 453 -25.22 29.49 0.45
C THR A 453 -24.29 28.31 0.19
N THR A 454 -23.82 27.67 1.25
CA THR A 454 -23.08 26.41 1.18
C THR A 454 -24.00 25.28 1.64
N THR A 455 -24.09 24.19 0.89
CA THR A 455 -24.86 22.98 1.24
C THR A 455 -23.97 21.77 1.27
N ILE A 456 -24.35 20.75 2.05
CA ILE A 456 -23.83 19.39 1.84
C ILE A 456 -24.26 18.93 0.44
N ALA A 457 -23.40 18.21 -0.27
CA ALA A 457 -23.70 17.69 -1.60
C ALA A 457 -23.17 16.27 -1.76
N HIS A 458 -24.02 15.37 -2.25
CA HIS A 458 -23.67 14.02 -2.63
C HIS A 458 -23.61 13.92 -4.16
N ASN A 459 -22.57 13.28 -4.69
CA ASN A 459 -22.41 13.01 -6.11
C ASN A 459 -22.39 11.49 -6.32
N ALA A 460 -23.35 10.94 -7.06
CA ALA A 460 -23.33 9.55 -7.49
C ALA A 460 -23.23 9.48 -9.02
N GLY A 461 -22.06 9.11 -9.54
CA GLY A 461 -21.85 8.98 -10.99
C GLY A 461 -22.17 10.24 -11.81
N GLY A 462 -21.98 11.43 -11.24
CA GLY A 462 -22.27 12.72 -11.87
C GLY A 462 -23.65 13.28 -11.52
N THR A 463 -24.50 12.52 -10.84
CA THR A 463 -25.79 13.02 -10.34
C THR A 463 -25.61 13.66 -8.97
N LEU A 464 -25.84 14.97 -8.91
CA LEU A 464 -25.73 15.76 -7.69
C LEU A 464 -27.05 15.79 -6.91
N THR A 465 -26.96 15.65 -5.59
CA THR A 465 -28.07 15.83 -4.66
C THR A 465 -27.63 16.75 -3.53
N ASP A 466 -28.28 17.91 -3.42
CA ASP A 466 -28.03 18.84 -2.32
C ASP A 466 -28.73 18.40 -1.04
N GLY A 467 -28.03 18.59 0.07
CA GLY A 467 -28.49 18.36 1.42
C GLY A 467 -28.70 19.67 2.19
N PRO A 468 -28.63 19.64 3.53
CA PRO A 468 -28.85 20.82 4.34
C PRO A 468 -27.76 21.89 4.14
N ALA A 469 -28.14 23.14 4.45
CA ALA A 469 -27.21 24.26 4.47
C ALA A 469 -26.18 24.11 5.61
N VAL A 470 -24.95 24.53 5.35
CA VAL A 470 -23.83 24.55 6.29
C VAL A 470 -23.58 26.00 6.68
N MET A 471 -23.75 26.30 7.98
CA MET A 471 -23.50 27.63 8.55
C MET A 471 -22.13 27.72 9.25
N GLN A 472 -21.50 26.57 9.48
CA GLN A 472 -20.19 26.46 10.11
C GLN A 472 -19.07 26.78 9.11
N ASN A 473 -17.95 27.26 9.63
CA ASN A 473 -16.76 27.53 8.82
C ASN A 473 -15.98 26.26 8.44
N ALA A 474 -16.36 25.10 8.99
CA ALA A 474 -15.74 23.83 8.71
C ALA A 474 -16.77 22.70 8.70
N VAL A 475 -16.45 21.62 8.00
CA VAL A 475 -17.24 20.40 7.93
C VAL A 475 -16.32 19.19 8.06
N TRP A 476 -16.80 18.14 8.72
CA TRP A 476 -16.18 16.83 8.69
C TRP A 476 -16.96 15.96 7.70
N LEU A 477 -16.25 15.36 6.76
CA LEU A 477 -16.79 14.46 5.76
C LEU A 477 -16.21 13.07 6.04
N ARG A 478 -17.05 12.04 6.02
CA ARG A 478 -16.63 10.66 6.31
C ARG A 478 -17.14 9.69 5.26
N THR A 479 -16.28 8.75 4.91
CA THR A 479 -16.62 7.51 4.23
C THR A 479 -16.22 6.31 5.10
N THR A 480 -17.06 5.28 5.13
CA THR A 480 -16.78 4.01 5.81
C THR A 480 -17.22 2.87 4.90
N TRP A 481 -16.34 1.89 4.67
CA TRP A 481 -16.65 0.67 3.90
C TRP A 481 -16.38 -0.58 4.73
N ASP A 482 -17.12 -1.65 4.45
CA ASP A 482 -16.92 -2.96 5.07
C ASP A 482 -15.99 -3.88 4.23
N VAL A 483 -15.78 -5.12 4.71
CA VAL A 483 -14.96 -6.13 4.01
C VAL A 483 -15.51 -6.53 2.63
N ASN A 484 -16.77 -6.20 2.32
CA ASN A 484 -17.40 -6.43 1.02
C ASN A 484 -17.32 -5.20 0.11
N GLY A 485 -16.73 -4.10 0.58
CA GLY A 485 -16.60 -2.86 -0.18
C GLY A 485 -17.89 -2.05 -0.24
N VAL A 486 -18.85 -2.27 0.67
CA VAL A 486 -20.06 -1.44 0.73
C VAL A 486 -19.75 -0.16 1.52
N SER A 487 -19.56 0.94 0.79
CA SER A 487 -19.25 2.26 1.33
C SER A 487 -20.50 3.08 1.68
N ARG A 488 -20.40 3.86 2.75
CA ARG A 488 -21.42 4.81 3.25
C ARG A 488 -20.78 6.15 3.55
N PHE A 489 -21.47 7.22 3.17
CA PHE A 489 -21.06 8.58 3.44
C PHE A 489 -21.83 9.19 4.62
N SER A 490 -21.14 10.02 5.40
CA SER A 490 -21.72 10.82 6.47
C SER A 490 -20.96 12.13 6.66
N TYR A 491 -21.60 13.14 7.24
CA TYR A 491 -20.97 14.41 7.58
C TYR A 491 -21.19 14.77 9.04
N SER A 492 -20.37 15.67 9.57
CA SER A 492 -20.55 16.26 10.89
C SER A 492 -20.24 17.76 10.85
N LEU A 493 -20.95 18.52 11.67
CA LEU A 493 -20.80 19.98 11.82
C LEU A 493 -20.12 20.37 13.14
N ASP A 494 -19.95 19.42 14.05
CA ASP A 494 -19.32 19.59 15.37
C ASP A 494 -18.07 18.70 15.55
N GLY A 495 -17.79 17.82 14.59
CA GLY A 495 -16.68 16.87 14.62
C GLY A 495 -16.93 15.60 15.42
N SER A 496 -18.09 15.44 16.06
CA SER A 496 -18.41 14.29 16.91
C SER A 496 -19.67 13.54 16.47
N ALA A 497 -20.78 14.24 16.16
CA ALA A 497 -22.02 13.64 15.71
C ALA A 497 -22.05 13.55 14.18
N PHE A 498 -22.02 12.33 13.64
CA PHE A 498 -22.04 12.07 12.19
C PHE A 498 -23.44 11.69 11.70
N THR A 499 -23.92 12.41 10.69
CA THR A 499 -25.21 12.21 10.03
C THR A 499 -25.00 11.57 8.65
N PRO A 500 -25.58 10.39 8.36
CA PRO A 500 -25.54 9.79 7.03
C PRO A 500 -26.19 10.69 5.97
N PHE A 501 -25.59 10.75 4.77
CA PHE A 501 -26.17 11.47 3.64
C PHE A 501 -25.72 10.89 2.32
N GLY A 502 -26.64 10.76 1.36
CA GLY A 502 -26.39 10.12 0.07
C GLY A 502 -26.71 8.63 0.05
N SER A 503 -26.54 8.02 -1.13
CA SER A 503 -26.72 6.58 -1.31
C SER A 503 -25.50 5.80 -0.82
N THR A 504 -25.66 4.50 -0.61
CA THR A 504 -24.52 3.59 -0.50
C THR A 504 -23.76 3.55 -1.84
N TYR A 505 -22.47 3.25 -1.77
CA TYR A 505 -21.61 3.09 -2.94
C TYR A 505 -20.86 1.77 -2.83
N GLN A 506 -20.92 0.93 -3.86
CA GLN A 506 -20.11 -0.26 -3.96
C GLN A 506 -18.74 0.15 -4.49
N LEU A 507 -17.68 -0.06 -3.72
CA LEU A 507 -16.31 0.07 -4.22
C LEU A 507 -16.14 -0.83 -5.44
N THR A 508 -15.46 -0.35 -6.47
CA THR A 508 -15.33 -1.08 -7.75
C THR A 508 -13.88 -1.28 -8.16
N TRP A 509 -13.64 -2.28 -8.99
CA TRP A 509 -12.42 -2.42 -9.77
C TRP A 509 -12.58 -1.71 -11.11
N GLY A 510 -11.54 -1.03 -11.62
CA GLY A 510 -11.59 -0.37 -12.92
C GLY A 510 -10.24 0.03 -13.48
N GLY A 511 -9.99 -0.36 -14.74
CA GLY A 511 -8.74 -0.06 -15.45
C GLY A 511 -7.52 -0.64 -14.73
N TYR A 512 -7.57 -1.93 -14.38
CA TYR A 512 -6.52 -2.68 -13.67
C TYR A 512 -6.17 -2.17 -12.27
N ARG A 513 -7.10 -1.44 -11.63
CA ARG A 513 -6.88 -0.78 -10.33
C ARG A 513 -8.04 -1.00 -9.39
N GLY A 514 -7.72 -0.96 -8.10
CA GLY A 514 -8.70 -0.88 -7.03
C GLY A 514 -9.33 0.51 -6.92
N ASP A 515 -10.42 0.58 -6.15
CA ASP A 515 -11.05 1.82 -5.75
C ASP A 515 -10.10 2.67 -4.91
N ARG A 516 -10.17 3.98 -5.11
CA ARG A 516 -9.36 4.96 -4.40
C ARG A 516 -10.19 6.01 -3.72
N ILE A 517 -9.69 6.43 -2.57
CA ILE A 517 -10.21 7.57 -1.83
C ILE A 517 -9.52 8.82 -2.38
N GLY A 518 -10.29 9.85 -2.68
CA GLY A 518 -9.79 11.11 -3.21
C GLY A 518 -10.27 12.33 -2.43
N LEU A 519 -9.42 13.35 -2.32
CA LEU A 519 -9.77 14.70 -1.91
C LEU A 519 -9.83 15.56 -3.16
N TYR A 520 -10.93 16.29 -3.36
CA TYR A 520 -11.13 17.07 -4.58
C TYR A 520 -11.65 18.47 -4.28
N THR A 521 -11.36 19.38 -5.20
CA THR A 521 -12.12 20.62 -5.36
C THR A 521 -12.12 21.05 -6.83
N TYR A 522 -13.22 21.63 -7.30
CA TYR A 522 -13.32 22.22 -8.62
C TYR A 522 -14.27 23.41 -8.61
N ASN A 523 -14.06 24.32 -9.55
CA ASN A 523 -14.96 25.44 -9.80
C ASN A 523 -14.91 25.78 -11.30
N PRO A 524 -16.02 25.71 -12.05
CA PRO A 524 -16.08 26.10 -13.46
C PRO A 524 -15.53 27.50 -13.75
N ASN A 525 -15.57 28.41 -12.76
CA ASN A 525 -15.13 29.79 -12.88
C ASN A 525 -13.65 30.01 -12.52
N ASN A 526 -12.91 28.95 -12.17
CA ASN A 526 -11.49 29.02 -11.77
C ASN A 526 -11.19 29.89 -10.54
N THR A 527 -12.11 29.90 -9.57
CA THR A 527 -12.00 30.70 -8.34
C THR A 527 -12.23 29.89 -7.08
N GLY A 528 -11.64 30.37 -5.98
CA GLY A 528 -11.82 29.82 -4.64
C GLY A 528 -10.85 28.69 -4.30
N TYR A 529 -10.89 28.26 -3.04
CA TYR A 529 -10.05 27.21 -2.49
C TYR A 529 -10.73 26.55 -1.29
N VAL A 530 -10.24 25.39 -0.89
CA VAL A 530 -10.58 24.74 0.38
C VAL A 530 -9.29 24.45 1.13
N ASP A 531 -9.30 24.59 2.45
CA ASP A 531 -8.20 24.17 3.31
C ASP A 531 -8.58 22.85 3.98
N VAL A 532 -7.83 21.79 3.70
CA VAL A 532 -7.96 20.50 4.37
C VAL A 532 -7.06 20.53 5.60
N ASP A 533 -7.68 20.45 6.77
CA ASP A 533 -6.99 20.49 8.07
C ASP A 533 -6.45 19.13 8.47
N SER A 534 -7.26 18.08 8.30
CA SER A 534 -6.86 16.75 8.71
C SER A 534 -7.54 15.68 7.87
N VAL A 535 -6.81 14.59 7.61
CA VAL A 535 -7.34 13.31 7.16
C VAL A 535 -7.06 12.29 8.25
N GLN A 536 -8.10 11.63 8.74
CA GLN A 536 -7.99 10.48 9.62
C GLN A 536 -8.35 9.23 8.84
N TYR A 537 -7.38 8.35 8.57
CA TYR A 537 -7.57 7.04 7.97
C TYR A 537 -7.39 5.97 9.06
N THR A 538 -8.47 5.25 9.37
CA THR A 538 -8.45 4.11 10.29
C THR A 538 -8.89 2.84 9.58
N ILE A 539 -8.17 1.76 9.85
CA ILE A 539 -8.47 0.42 9.34
C ILE A 539 -8.90 -0.45 10.53
N ALA A 540 -9.97 -1.22 10.36
CA ALA A 540 -10.47 -2.12 11.38
C ALA A 540 -10.18 -3.61 11.06
N PRO A 541 -9.99 -4.46 12.09
CA PRO A 541 -9.92 -4.10 13.50
C PRO A 541 -8.64 -3.32 13.81
N THR A 542 -8.75 -2.25 14.60
CA THR A 542 -7.59 -1.55 15.16
C THR A 542 -6.82 -2.54 16.01
N ARG A 543 -5.53 -2.75 15.77
CA ARG A 543 -4.75 -3.70 16.57
C ARG A 543 -4.25 -2.95 17.81
N ALA A 544 -4.65 -3.45 18.97
CA ALA A 544 -4.22 -2.91 20.25
C ALA A 544 -3.13 -3.81 20.88
N TYR A 545 -2.23 -3.18 21.62
CA TYR A 545 -1.06 -3.80 22.21
C TYR A 545 -0.96 -3.44 23.69
N LYS A 546 -0.47 -4.39 24.48
CA LYS A 546 0.08 -4.14 25.81
C LYS A 546 1.56 -3.80 25.63
N CYS A 547 1.98 -2.64 26.15
CA CYS A 547 3.38 -2.20 26.12
C CYS A 547 4.05 -2.59 27.44
N VAL A 548 4.87 -3.64 27.41
CA VAL A 548 5.41 -4.30 28.60
C VAL A 548 6.85 -3.83 28.85
N SER A 549 7.15 -3.36 30.06
CA SER A 549 8.52 -3.07 30.46
C SER A 549 9.33 -4.35 30.58
N VAL A 550 10.47 -4.43 29.90
CA VAL A 550 11.40 -5.58 30.00
C VAL A 550 11.93 -5.75 31.43
N ARG A 551 12.04 -4.67 32.20
CA ARG A 551 12.56 -4.73 33.57
C ARG A 551 11.57 -5.29 34.58
N SER A 552 10.30 -4.89 34.51
CA SER A 552 9.31 -5.17 35.56
C SER A 552 8.21 -6.13 35.13
N GLY A 553 8.02 -6.35 33.83
CA GLY A 553 6.86 -7.08 33.29
C GLY A 553 5.54 -6.30 33.35
N LYS A 554 5.57 -5.02 33.73
CA LYS A 554 4.38 -4.16 33.91
C LYS A 554 4.06 -3.35 32.67
N LEU A 555 2.83 -2.86 32.58
CA LEU A 555 2.29 -2.17 31.41
C LEU A 555 2.35 -0.67 31.53
N ILE A 556 2.54 0.03 30.41
CA ILE A 556 2.27 1.47 30.31
C ILE A 556 0.76 1.70 30.51
N GLU A 557 0.40 2.59 31.43
CA GLU A 557 -0.97 2.92 31.80
C GLU A 557 -1.19 4.44 31.88
N VAL A 558 -2.33 4.92 31.37
CA VAL A 558 -2.84 6.25 31.72
C VAL A 558 -3.51 6.21 33.10
N SER A 559 -2.95 6.94 34.06
CA SER A 559 -3.38 6.87 35.47
C SER A 559 -4.87 7.16 35.65
N GLY A 560 -5.56 6.27 36.37
CA GLY A 560 -6.99 6.43 36.71
C GLY A 560 -7.94 6.36 35.51
N ALA A 561 -7.50 5.79 34.37
CA ALA A 561 -8.25 5.76 33.12
C ALA A 561 -8.77 7.14 32.68
N SER A 562 -8.04 8.20 33.05
CA SER A 562 -8.42 9.58 32.72
C SER A 562 -8.53 9.77 31.20
N SER A 563 -9.45 10.62 30.78
CA SER A 563 -9.57 11.09 29.40
C SER A 563 -9.08 12.54 29.24
N ALA A 564 -8.48 13.15 30.26
CA ALA A 564 -7.99 14.53 30.21
C ALA A 564 -6.62 14.63 29.52
N ASP A 565 -6.39 15.77 28.86
CA ASP A 565 -5.05 16.17 28.40
C ASP A 565 -4.14 16.42 29.61
N GLY A 566 -2.87 16.01 29.49
CA GLY A 566 -1.89 16.12 30.57
C GLY A 566 -2.01 15.03 31.64
N ALA A 567 -2.95 14.07 31.51
CA ALA A 567 -3.04 12.97 32.46
C ALA A 567 -1.74 12.15 32.47
N ALA A 568 -1.25 11.84 33.68
CA ALA A 568 0.03 11.17 33.87
C ALA A 568 0.02 9.74 33.32
N VAL A 569 1.18 9.31 32.84
CA VAL A 569 1.43 7.93 32.42
C VAL A 569 2.39 7.26 33.41
N SER A 570 2.06 6.05 33.81
CA SER A 570 2.78 5.24 34.81
C SER A 570 2.85 3.78 34.40
N GLN A 571 3.77 3.00 34.98
CA GLN A 571 3.71 1.55 34.84
C GLN A 571 2.80 0.95 35.91
N VAL A 572 2.00 -0.04 35.54
CA VAL A 572 1.09 -0.75 36.46
C VAL A 572 1.00 -2.23 36.06
N THR A 573 0.83 -3.11 37.04
CA THR A 573 0.48 -4.51 36.82
C THR A 573 -0.73 -4.64 35.89
N ASP A 574 -0.69 -5.61 34.99
CA ASP A 574 -1.75 -5.87 34.01
C ASP A 574 -3.09 -6.11 34.71
N ASN A 575 -4.08 -5.27 34.42
CA ASN A 575 -5.45 -5.35 34.93
C ASN A 575 -6.49 -5.51 33.81
N GLY A 576 -6.03 -5.63 32.56
CA GLY A 576 -6.89 -5.80 31.38
C GLY A 576 -7.64 -4.54 30.92
N ASN A 577 -7.54 -3.41 31.62
CA ASN A 577 -8.33 -2.22 31.30
C ASN A 577 -7.87 -1.53 30.00
N PRO A 578 -8.78 -0.87 29.25
CA PRO A 578 -8.44 -0.17 28.00
C PRO A 578 -7.39 0.94 28.13
N ASN A 579 -7.16 1.49 29.33
CA ASN A 579 -6.13 2.52 29.58
C ASN A 579 -4.71 1.95 29.70
N GLN A 580 -4.56 0.62 29.63
CA GLN A 580 -3.28 -0.09 29.48
C GLN A 580 -3.05 -0.59 28.04
N GLN A 581 -3.97 -0.29 27.13
CA GLN A 581 -3.96 -0.79 25.76
C GLN A 581 -3.66 0.35 24.80
N TRP A 582 -2.78 0.09 23.85
CA TRP A 582 -2.23 1.11 22.97
C TRP A 582 -2.34 0.69 21.50
N ALA A 583 -2.84 1.58 20.66
CA ALA A 583 -2.80 1.46 19.22
C ALA A 583 -1.66 2.34 18.68
N PHE A 584 -0.91 1.83 17.70
CA PHE A 584 0.14 2.60 17.04
C PHE A 584 -0.38 3.14 15.74
N GLN A 585 -0.02 4.36 15.39
CA GLN A 585 -0.42 4.97 14.14
C GLN A 585 0.77 5.65 13.49
N SER A 586 1.15 5.18 12.31
CA SER A 586 2.32 5.72 11.60
C SER A 586 2.14 7.15 11.12
N THR A 587 3.20 7.93 11.24
CA THR A 587 3.31 9.27 10.64
C THR A 587 3.74 9.24 9.17
N GLY A 588 4.10 8.06 8.62
CA GLY A 588 4.53 7.86 7.23
C GLY A 588 6.05 7.95 7.00
N ASP A 589 6.81 8.40 8.00
CA ASP A 589 8.27 8.64 7.91
C ASP A 589 9.08 7.90 9.00
N GLY A 590 8.56 6.76 9.45
CA GLY A 590 9.23 5.88 10.43
C GLY A 590 8.95 6.22 11.90
N TYR A 591 8.11 7.23 12.16
CA TYR A 591 7.60 7.55 13.49
C TYR A 591 6.12 7.16 13.64
N HIS A 592 5.65 7.18 14.88
CA HIS A 592 4.30 6.76 15.28
C HIS A 592 3.75 7.66 16.36
N THR A 593 2.43 7.91 16.32
CA THR A 593 1.71 8.26 17.54
C THR A 593 1.33 6.98 18.27
N VAL A 594 1.36 7.01 19.61
CA VAL A 594 1.02 5.88 20.48
C VAL A 594 -0.28 6.23 21.21
N MET A 595 -1.40 5.75 20.68
CA MET A 595 -2.74 6.15 21.08
C MET A 595 -3.30 5.21 22.16
N CYS A 596 -3.76 5.78 23.27
CA CYS A 596 -4.47 5.05 24.32
C CYS A 596 -5.86 4.65 23.82
N VAL A 597 -6.19 3.36 23.89
CA VAL A 597 -7.48 2.82 23.43
C VAL A 597 -8.65 3.40 24.22
N ASN A 598 -8.47 3.66 25.52
CA ASN A 598 -9.51 4.23 26.38
C ASN A 598 -9.95 5.66 25.98
N SER A 599 -8.99 6.53 25.67
CA SER A 599 -9.24 7.97 25.53
C SER A 599 -9.12 8.48 24.10
N SER A 600 -8.57 7.66 23.18
CA SER A 600 -8.15 8.05 21.82
C SER A 600 -7.12 9.20 21.80
N LYS A 601 -6.45 9.47 22.92
CA LYS A 601 -5.36 10.45 23.04
C LYS A 601 -4.00 9.77 22.86
N VAL A 602 -2.98 10.56 22.50
CA VAL A 602 -1.64 10.05 22.18
C VAL A 602 -0.64 10.33 23.29
N LEU A 603 0.36 9.47 23.41
CA LEU A 603 1.50 9.60 24.31
C LEU A 603 2.32 10.84 23.94
N ASP A 604 2.50 11.77 24.88
CA ASP A 604 3.19 13.05 24.70
C ASP A 604 4.25 13.24 25.81
N VAL A 605 5.27 14.01 25.49
CA VAL A 605 6.20 14.55 26.48
C VAL A 605 5.64 15.87 26.99
N ALA A 606 5.42 15.98 28.30
CA ALA A 606 4.80 17.15 28.91
C ALA A 606 5.52 18.46 28.50
N GLY A 607 4.74 19.40 27.97
CA GLY A 607 5.25 20.70 27.49
C GLY A 607 6.24 20.63 26.33
N SER A 608 6.28 19.52 25.58
CA SER A 608 7.28 19.25 24.54
C SER A 608 8.73 19.42 25.04
N SER A 609 8.96 19.16 26.32
CA SER A 609 10.29 19.29 26.93
C SER A 609 11.32 18.38 26.25
N THR A 610 12.57 18.79 26.23
CA THR A 610 13.71 17.96 25.80
C THR A 610 14.59 17.53 26.97
N ALA A 611 14.22 17.86 28.20
CA ALA A 611 15.00 17.54 29.40
C ALA A 611 14.83 16.09 29.85
N ASP A 612 15.87 15.55 30.47
CA ASP A 612 15.82 14.28 31.21
C ASP A 612 14.84 14.40 32.39
N GLY A 613 14.03 13.36 32.60
CA GLY A 613 13.04 13.33 33.68
C GLY A 613 11.74 14.05 33.35
N ALA A 614 11.59 14.63 32.16
CA ALA A 614 10.31 15.20 31.74
C ALA A 614 9.23 14.10 31.71
N ARG A 615 8.07 14.40 32.32
CA ARG A 615 6.97 13.45 32.46
C ARG A 615 6.37 13.09 31.11
N ILE A 616 5.98 11.83 31.00
CA ILE A 616 5.11 11.36 29.92
C ILE A 616 3.66 11.49 30.36
N VAL A 617 2.84 12.02 29.46
CA VAL A 617 1.41 12.26 29.62
C VAL A 617 0.66 11.75 28.40
N GLN A 618 -0.67 11.75 28.44
CA GLN A 618 -1.46 11.71 27.21
C GLN A 618 -1.93 13.12 26.81
N SER A 619 -2.14 13.34 25.52
CA SER A 619 -2.73 14.58 25.00
C SER A 619 -3.50 14.32 23.70
N THR A 620 -4.42 15.20 23.37
CA THR A 620 -5.06 15.28 22.04
C THR A 620 -3.97 15.38 20.97
N ALA A 621 -4.10 14.58 19.91
CA ALA A 621 -3.14 14.55 18.82
C ALA A 621 -3.15 15.88 18.05
N ASP A 622 -1.99 16.52 17.92
CA ASP A 622 -1.83 17.80 17.22
C ASP A 622 -0.65 17.81 16.25
N GLY A 623 0.03 16.67 16.11
CA GLY A 623 1.12 16.50 15.17
C GLY A 623 2.47 17.04 15.64
N ARG A 624 2.58 17.58 16.86
CA ARG A 624 3.88 17.97 17.44
C ARG A 624 4.83 16.78 17.49
N THR A 625 6.11 17.05 17.27
CA THR A 625 7.18 16.03 17.33
C THR A 625 7.30 15.39 18.72
N SER A 626 6.82 16.02 19.79
CA SER A 626 6.81 15.43 21.13
C SER A 626 5.80 14.30 21.30
N GLN A 627 4.83 14.18 20.39
CA GLN A 627 3.84 13.10 20.34
C GLN A 627 4.26 11.94 19.42
N GLN A 628 5.43 12.03 18.81
CA GLN A 628 5.89 11.11 17.77
C GLN A 628 7.07 10.29 18.27
N TRP A 629 6.97 8.97 18.10
CA TRP A 629 7.87 7.99 18.66
C TRP A 629 8.38 7.05 17.57
N GLN A 630 9.69 6.89 17.47
CA GLN A 630 10.31 5.84 16.67
C GLN A 630 10.37 4.57 17.51
N LEU A 631 9.89 3.46 16.97
CA LEU A 631 10.08 2.14 17.56
C LEU A 631 11.41 1.59 17.06
N ARG A 632 12.48 1.80 17.82
CA ARG A 632 13.80 1.33 17.44
C ARG A 632 14.00 -0.11 17.93
N PRO A 633 14.15 -1.09 17.03
CA PRO A 633 14.33 -2.48 17.42
C PRO A 633 15.64 -2.68 18.18
N LEU A 634 15.61 -3.59 19.14
CA LEU A 634 16.73 -4.07 19.95
C LEU A 634 16.80 -5.60 19.86
N ASN A 635 17.85 -6.18 20.43
CA ASN A 635 18.01 -7.64 20.46
C ASN A 635 16.85 -8.32 21.22
N GLY A 636 16.46 -9.52 20.77
CA GLY A 636 15.47 -10.35 21.48
C GLY A 636 14.02 -9.88 21.36
N GLY A 637 13.69 -9.04 20.36
CA GLY A 637 12.32 -8.57 20.11
C GLY A 637 11.88 -7.42 21.02
N ALA A 638 12.81 -6.80 21.76
CA ALA A 638 12.56 -5.59 22.52
C ALA A 638 12.73 -4.33 21.66
N PHE A 639 12.19 -3.21 22.13
CA PHE A 639 12.25 -1.91 21.46
C PHE A 639 12.60 -0.80 22.44
N ALA A 640 13.28 0.23 21.94
CA ALA A 640 13.30 1.55 22.56
C ALA A 640 12.28 2.45 21.85
N LEU A 641 11.43 3.14 22.61
CA LEU A 641 10.57 4.19 22.06
C LEU A 641 11.32 5.52 22.11
N VAL A 642 11.84 5.97 20.97
CA VAL A 642 12.63 7.19 20.85
C VAL A 642 11.72 8.36 20.48
N ASN A 643 11.67 9.39 21.30
CA ASN A 643 10.88 10.59 21.02
C ASN A 643 11.53 11.41 19.89
N ARG A 644 10.74 11.80 18.88
CA ARG A 644 11.22 12.57 17.72
C ARG A 644 11.74 13.95 18.10
N ASN A 645 11.13 14.61 19.09
CA ASN A 645 11.49 15.97 19.47
C ASN A 645 12.84 16.04 20.21
N SER A 646 13.09 15.09 21.12
CA SER A 646 14.24 15.14 22.02
C SER A 646 15.36 14.16 21.68
N GLY A 647 15.09 13.14 20.86
CA GLY A 647 15.98 12.00 20.63
C GLY A 647 16.15 11.07 21.84
N LYS A 648 15.42 11.32 22.93
CA LYS A 648 15.47 10.53 24.18
C LYS A 648 14.49 9.37 24.15
N VAL A 649 14.65 8.43 25.08
CA VAL A 649 13.82 7.21 25.12
C VAL A 649 12.80 7.26 26.26
N LEU A 650 11.68 6.56 26.07
CA LEU A 650 10.71 6.26 27.12
C LEU A 650 11.35 5.43 28.23
N ASP A 651 11.24 5.90 29.47
CA ASP A 651 11.94 5.36 30.63
C ASP A 651 11.01 5.29 31.86
N VAL A 652 11.07 4.17 32.60
CA VAL A 652 10.49 4.08 33.94
C VAL A 652 11.42 4.72 34.96
N SER A 653 10.99 5.85 35.54
CA SER A 653 11.80 6.68 36.43
C SER A 653 12.48 5.89 37.55
N GLY A 654 13.80 6.09 37.68
CA GLY A 654 14.65 5.42 38.66
C GLY A 654 14.80 3.91 38.47
N GLY A 655 14.29 3.35 37.36
CA GLY A 655 14.22 1.91 37.16
C GLY A 655 13.33 1.20 38.17
N SER A 656 12.32 1.88 38.70
CA SER A 656 11.38 1.29 39.67
C SER A 656 10.67 0.07 39.08
N THR A 657 10.27 -0.86 39.95
CA THR A 657 9.38 -1.97 39.63
C THR A 657 8.01 -1.85 40.31
N ALA A 658 7.75 -0.73 41.00
CA ALA A 658 6.49 -0.49 41.71
C ALA A 658 5.36 -0.06 40.76
N ASP A 659 4.11 -0.36 41.15
CA ASP A 659 2.92 0.19 40.47
C ASP A 659 2.82 1.69 40.70
N GLY A 660 2.37 2.42 39.67
CA GLY A 660 2.27 3.87 39.69
C GLY A 660 3.61 4.59 39.50
N ALA A 661 4.71 3.87 39.27
CA ALA A 661 5.99 4.49 38.96
C ALA A 661 5.89 5.30 37.65
N ALA A 662 6.39 6.52 37.70
CA ALA A 662 6.26 7.50 36.62
C ALA A 662 7.00 7.05 35.35
N LEU A 663 6.36 7.23 34.20
CA LEU A 663 7.05 7.27 32.92
C LEU A 663 7.60 8.67 32.67
N ILE A 664 8.83 8.71 32.21
CA ILE A 664 9.57 9.90 31.82
C ILE A 664 10.24 9.66 30.47
N GLN A 665 10.75 10.72 29.83
CA GLN A 665 11.83 10.55 28.87
C GLN A 665 13.18 10.66 29.57
N PHE A 666 14.17 9.94 29.08
CA PHE A 666 15.53 10.03 29.59
C PHE A 666 16.55 9.72 28.50
N THR A 667 17.77 10.23 28.67
CA THR A 667 18.92 9.87 27.83
C THR A 667 19.05 8.35 27.73
N ASP A 668 19.19 7.86 26.51
CA ASP A 668 19.30 6.43 26.24
C ASP A 668 20.59 5.85 26.84
N ARG A 669 20.43 4.89 27.75
CA ARG A 669 21.51 4.15 28.41
C ARG A 669 21.47 2.67 28.08
N GLY A 670 20.54 2.22 27.22
CA GLY A 670 20.31 0.81 26.92
C GLY A 670 19.85 -0.04 28.12
N SER A 671 19.45 0.58 29.23
CA SER A 671 19.03 -0.12 30.44
C SER A 671 17.65 -0.78 30.30
N THR A 672 17.37 -1.86 31.02
CA THR A 672 16.11 -2.63 30.87
C THR A 672 14.84 -1.85 31.20
N ASN A 673 14.90 -0.76 31.98
CA ASN A 673 13.76 0.15 32.21
C ASN A 673 13.45 1.09 31.02
N GLN A 674 14.29 1.07 29.98
CA GLN A 674 14.11 1.80 28.73
C GLN A 674 13.72 0.87 27.57
N GLN A 675 13.55 -0.42 27.85
CA GLN A 675 13.26 -1.45 26.87
C GLN A 675 11.83 -1.97 27.06
N TRP A 676 11.14 -2.14 25.94
CA TRP A 676 9.73 -2.46 25.88
C TRP A 676 9.47 -3.62 24.92
N THR A 677 8.60 -4.54 25.29
CA THR A 677 8.03 -5.54 24.38
C THR A 677 6.56 -5.24 24.15
N PHE A 678 6.03 -5.63 22.99
CA PHE A 678 4.64 -5.40 22.63
C PHE A 678 3.91 -6.74 22.55
N SER A 679 2.90 -6.91 23.39
CA SER A 679 2.00 -8.07 23.31
C SER A 679 0.72 -7.65 22.60
N ARG A 680 0.49 -8.19 21.41
CA ARG A 680 -0.74 -7.97 20.65
C ARG A 680 -1.94 -8.54 21.42
N LEU A 681 -3.03 -7.79 21.47
CA LEU A 681 -4.31 -8.28 21.97
C LEU A 681 -5.04 -9.07 20.89
N PRO A 682 -5.74 -10.17 21.24
CA PRO A 682 -6.66 -10.82 20.32
C PRO A 682 -7.66 -9.79 19.80
N GLY A 683 -7.75 -9.68 18.47
CA GLY A 683 -8.66 -8.76 17.78
C GLY A 683 -10.01 -9.38 17.46
#